data_AF-A0A4U0H9B6-F1
#
_entry.id   AF-A0A4U0H9B6-F1
#
_cell.length_a   1.000
_cell.length_b   1.000
_cell.length_c   1.000
_cell.angle_alpha   90.00
_cell.angle_beta   90.00
_cell.angle_gamma   90.00
#
_symmetry.space_group_name_H-M   'P 1'
#
loop_
_entity.id
_entity.type
_entity.pdbx_description
1 polymer ?
#
loop_
_entity_poly.entity_id
_entity_poly.type
_entity_poly.pdbx_seq_one_letter_code
_entity_poly.pdbx_strand_id
1 'polypeptide(L)'
;MIFKKIAVTTLCSVAIYCGSLAQSKHWQHNERTLHYTEDKGDFLLVEGKYRFNRALYGSNKASRVEAGDLPEFALYMPGMGGNLQFVLKGNDEYKKLIHADNIETRYRPGAMVYAIRDKLLGEGVLEITVLAQVAKEGMIVKVGAQNVPKGTELFAIYGGASGKRFSRNGDIGADPESGFYLLPEYCKQNKFEIAKNSFQLNYLGRSAEEEVLYGTFGSAGKVTLADATMLDDVSKITVSKAKDAPIVVANYGLGAAPFYIQIARGELKNKLLGEADLVKIYDKAESDRQQLANRVTINTPDRYINNFGATLAVAADGIWESPTFLHGAVAWRMRLNAWRGAYSADALGWHDRAKEHFSSYANSQVIEPEVGKVVADTALHLARHIEEMGTAVFSSGYISRNPNDNSRPHHYDMNLVFFDQLFSHFNYTGDLVYLKKMWPTIVRHLAWERRNFDVDRDGLYDAYCAIWASDGLQYSGGGVAHTSAYNYRANKAAAKLAKLIGEDPTLYESEAKKIADALRSRLWLKGNGHFAEYQDLLGNKIVHDKPGLWTIYHIADAYILDDFDNYQNVQYIENHLPKIPVQVKNGEHQGLYTLATTNWQPYTWSVNNVALAENLQAALAYWQSGRFNEAFHLWKSNIIESMYHGISPGNFQQLSHYDAYRGELYRDFADPIGVASRTLVEGLFGIHPNLLDNSIFIKPGFPTEWDFAEIELPELSYSYKRTGKTIHYNIKRKVSDPVSLRLEIPVNHTRIKSVKVNGKEVEWTLKPSSINLPYIQFETEASSSFAINVEQAGENILPVSYRSTHPYTDPFVIKLSSDVKLTDVHDPQGLVQDRTEAGFVLIEKARKGTFFVQLKQGDLSWWEAVNVELIAPVVPVYSEEGGTHYVTLESKSSLECAVDLKFKSLEKSIVLKAGQREKIELPASLLSKGSNRIMIQVGKHTLKLDYINWEIPKVAAYEAQDLSAYYNDRVTNIFEQKYLSPRPDVPTLQLPWQGIGNWCYPLTTAVIDDSGLMESRENNTVTFLDIPFNITGDKNVIFSSQWDNYPAEVTIPLTGQADKMYLLMAGSTNPMQSQLVNAKVKVVYTDGTVDVLELKNPTNWWPIEQDFLDDNFAFEIADDQIPYRIQLKTGELYKGGTLAKYSDIKGYSNRAIEGGAATLLDLPLQSDKTLQSAVLVSEANDVVVGIMGLTLQRHMTTK
;
A
#
# COMPACT_ATOMS: atom_id res chain seq x y z
N MET A 1 39.61 20.99 33.97
CA MET A 1 38.52 20.93 34.96
C MET A 1 37.72 22.22 34.87
N ILE A 2 36.40 22.06 34.78
CA ILE A 2 35.34 23.07 34.92
C ILE A 2 35.30 24.17 33.85
N PHE A 3 34.55 23.92 32.78
CA PHE A 3 33.48 24.79 32.23
C PHE A 3 32.84 24.07 31.03
N LYS A 4 31.90 23.15 31.33
CA LYS A 4 30.97 22.52 30.38
C LYS A 4 29.57 22.84 30.86
N LYS A 5 28.97 23.90 30.33
CA LYS A 5 27.52 24.22 30.32
C LYS A 5 27.38 25.50 29.48
N ILE A 6 26.36 25.54 28.61
CA ILE A 6 26.01 26.61 27.65
C ILE A 6 26.67 26.44 26.26
N ALA A 7 26.12 25.53 25.45
CA ALA A 7 26.06 25.59 23.97
C ALA A 7 25.27 24.38 23.42
N VAL A 8 24.03 24.18 23.89
CA VAL A 8 23.07 23.19 23.36
C VAL A 8 21.70 23.87 23.31
N THR A 9 21.54 24.92 22.51
CA THR A 9 20.24 25.57 22.34
C THR A 9 20.08 26.40 21.06
N THR A 10 20.77 26.07 19.95
CA THR A 10 20.56 26.79 18.69
C THR A 10 20.90 25.94 17.45
N LEU A 11 20.19 24.82 17.26
CA LEU A 11 20.20 24.06 16.00
C LEU A 11 19.03 23.05 15.91
N CYS A 12 17.84 23.42 16.40
CA CYS A 12 16.61 22.60 16.32
C CYS A 12 15.37 23.39 15.85
N SER A 13 15.54 24.54 15.18
CA SER A 13 14.42 25.45 14.93
C SER A 13 14.40 26.02 13.50
N VAL A 14 14.44 25.14 12.50
CA VAL A 14 13.90 25.39 11.14
C VAL A 14 13.25 24.11 10.59
N ALA A 15 12.27 23.60 11.33
CA ALA A 15 11.36 22.53 10.86
C ALA A 15 9.92 22.79 11.34
N ILE A 16 9.54 24.06 11.52
CA ILE A 16 8.22 24.44 12.02
C ILE A 16 7.73 25.59 11.16
N TYR A 17 6.98 25.27 10.11
CA TYR A 17 5.83 26.03 9.60
C TYR A 17 5.14 25.18 8.52
N CYS A 18 4.67 23.99 8.90
CA CYS A 18 3.44 23.45 8.33
C CYS A 18 2.40 23.57 9.44
N GLY A 19 1.43 24.47 9.26
CA GLY A 19 0.31 24.56 10.17
C GLY A 19 -0.37 23.19 10.25
N SER A 20 -0.50 22.67 11.47
CA SER A 20 -1.41 21.57 11.78
C SER A 20 -2.84 22.07 11.58
N LEU A 21 -3.31 22.03 10.32
CA LEU A 21 -4.73 22.15 10.03
C LEU A 21 -5.44 20.92 10.60
N ALA A 22 -6.51 21.16 11.35
CA ALA A 22 -7.45 20.15 11.80
C ALA A 22 -7.96 19.34 10.60
N GLN A 23 -7.82 18.01 10.69
CA GLN A 23 -7.93 17.00 9.60
C GLN A 23 -6.83 17.14 8.54
N SER A 24 -5.96 16.13 8.38
CA SER A 24 -4.90 16.11 7.37
C SER A 24 -5.48 15.87 5.97
N LYS A 25 -6.20 16.85 5.45
CA LYS A 25 -6.75 16.92 4.09
C LYS A 25 -5.70 17.39 3.08
N HIS A 26 -4.45 16.95 3.22
CA HIS A 26 -3.31 17.56 2.54
C HIS A 26 -3.44 17.53 1.00
N TRP A 27 -3.92 16.43 0.42
CA TRP A 27 -4.14 16.35 -1.03
C TRP A 27 -5.54 16.82 -1.46
N GLN A 28 -6.56 16.70 -0.60
CA GLN A 28 -7.95 17.04 -0.92
C GLN A 28 -8.17 18.53 -1.17
N HIS A 29 -7.32 19.38 -0.59
CA HIS A 29 -7.35 20.83 -0.80
C HIS A 29 -6.34 21.32 -1.84
N ASN A 30 -5.57 20.41 -2.43
CA ASN A 30 -4.49 20.71 -3.38
C ASN A 30 -4.67 19.88 -4.64
N GLU A 31 -5.60 20.30 -5.51
CA GLU A 31 -5.76 19.66 -6.83
C GLU A 31 -4.43 19.67 -7.59
N ARG A 32 -3.93 18.48 -7.93
CA ARG A 32 -2.73 18.34 -8.75
C ARG A 32 -3.02 18.62 -10.22
N THR A 33 -2.01 19.07 -10.94
CA THR A 33 -2.02 19.16 -12.40
C THR A 33 -1.37 17.91 -13.00
N LEU A 34 -1.71 17.59 -14.25
CA LEU A 34 -0.92 16.61 -15.01
C LEU A 34 0.53 17.11 -15.06
N HIS A 35 1.48 16.26 -14.68
CA HIS A 35 2.89 16.64 -14.65
C HIS A 35 3.58 16.28 -15.96
N TYR A 36 3.46 15.02 -16.40
CA TYR A 36 3.99 14.55 -17.67
C TYR A 36 2.88 13.95 -18.54
N THR A 37 3.02 14.07 -19.86
CA THR A 37 2.24 13.29 -20.84
C THR A 37 3.16 12.30 -21.57
N GLU A 38 2.58 11.26 -22.16
CA GLU A 38 3.30 10.42 -23.12
C GLU A 38 3.45 11.16 -24.46
N ASP A 39 4.66 11.11 -25.04
CA ASP A 39 4.92 11.48 -26.42
C ASP A 39 6.05 10.62 -27.02
N LYS A 40 5.68 9.70 -27.92
CA LYS A 40 6.59 8.83 -28.69
C LYS A 40 7.53 8.01 -27.80
N GLY A 41 7.01 7.49 -26.70
CA GLY A 41 7.77 6.67 -25.75
C GLY A 41 8.62 7.47 -24.74
N ASP A 42 8.60 8.80 -24.79
CA ASP A 42 9.20 9.67 -23.78
C ASP A 42 8.10 10.23 -22.85
N PHE A 43 8.48 10.62 -21.63
CA PHE A 43 7.64 11.41 -20.73
C PHE A 43 7.92 12.89 -20.99
N LEU A 44 6.95 13.59 -21.56
CA LEU A 44 7.05 14.99 -21.98
C LEU A 44 6.39 15.92 -20.96
N LEU A 45 7.09 16.99 -20.61
CA LEU A 45 6.60 18.11 -19.80
C LEU A 45 7.01 19.42 -20.46
N VAL A 46 6.14 20.43 -20.41
CA VAL A 46 6.42 21.80 -20.83
C VAL A 46 6.23 22.70 -19.61
N GLU A 47 7.22 23.53 -19.31
CA GLU A 47 7.21 24.46 -18.17
C GLU A 47 7.14 23.76 -16.79
N GLY A 48 8.00 22.77 -16.60
CA GLY A 48 8.19 22.17 -15.28
C GLY A 48 8.96 23.05 -14.30
N LYS A 49 9.08 22.60 -13.05
CA LYS A 49 9.60 23.43 -11.94
C LYS A 49 10.57 22.70 -11.00
N TYR A 50 10.55 21.38 -10.99
CA TYR A 50 11.33 20.58 -10.06
C TYR A 50 12.77 20.41 -10.55
N ARG A 51 13.73 20.56 -9.63
CA ARG A 51 15.14 20.26 -9.89
C ARG A 51 15.44 18.91 -9.27
N PHE A 52 16.28 18.11 -9.92
CA PHE A 52 16.78 16.85 -9.35
C PHE A 52 15.70 15.78 -9.03
N ASN A 53 14.50 15.88 -9.62
CA ASN A 53 13.42 14.91 -9.45
C ASN A 53 13.59 13.62 -10.26
N ARG A 54 14.61 13.46 -11.10
CA ARG A 54 14.90 12.19 -11.79
C ARG A 54 16.37 11.78 -11.65
N ALA A 55 16.58 10.58 -11.12
CA ALA A 55 17.88 9.93 -11.12
C ALA A 55 18.15 9.24 -12.46
N LEU A 56 19.33 9.45 -13.02
CA LEU A 56 19.88 8.72 -14.15
C LEU A 56 20.98 7.78 -13.65
N TYR A 57 20.73 6.48 -13.78
CA TYR A 57 21.65 5.43 -13.35
C TYR A 57 22.69 5.17 -14.44
N GLY A 58 23.97 5.34 -14.08
CA GLY A 58 25.09 5.08 -14.98
C GLY A 58 25.52 3.63 -14.92
N SER A 59 25.76 3.11 -13.72
CA SER A 59 26.15 1.70 -13.51
C SER A 59 25.37 1.13 -12.33
N ASN A 60 25.58 -0.14 -12.02
CA ASN A 60 25.03 -0.80 -10.83
C ASN A 60 25.66 -0.33 -9.49
N LYS A 61 26.38 0.80 -9.49
CA LYS A 61 26.94 1.43 -8.29
C LYS A 61 26.04 2.55 -7.79
N ALA A 62 26.30 3.04 -6.57
CA ALA A 62 25.56 4.13 -5.96
C ALA A 62 25.68 5.49 -6.69
N SER A 63 26.69 5.68 -7.55
CA SER A 63 26.87 6.93 -8.30
C SER A 63 25.75 7.14 -9.32
N ARG A 64 25.28 8.38 -9.45
CA ARG A 64 24.21 8.71 -10.41
C ARG A 64 24.22 10.19 -10.74
N VAL A 65 23.49 10.54 -11.79
CA VAL A 65 23.25 11.92 -12.19
C VAL A 65 21.83 12.28 -11.80
N GLU A 66 21.70 13.33 -10.99
CA GLU A 66 20.42 13.93 -10.66
C GLU A 66 20.08 14.98 -11.70
N ALA A 67 18.96 14.80 -12.38
CA ALA A 67 18.42 15.73 -13.36
C ALA A 67 16.94 16.02 -13.02
N GLY A 68 16.27 16.87 -13.77
CA GLY A 68 14.87 17.14 -13.49
C GLY A 68 14.15 17.94 -14.55
N ASP A 69 13.05 18.58 -14.19
CA ASP A 69 12.29 19.39 -15.14
C ASP A 69 13.12 20.52 -15.76
N LEU A 70 14.13 21.00 -15.03
CA LEU A 70 14.99 22.12 -15.40
C LEU A 70 16.40 21.63 -15.78
N PRO A 71 17.09 22.29 -16.75
CA PRO A 71 18.38 21.87 -17.27
C PRO A 71 19.54 22.21 -16.31
N GLU A 72 19.55 21.56 -15.16
CA GLU A 72 20.59 21.62 -14.14
C GLU A 72 20.81 20.23 -13.55
N PHE A 73 22.09 19.86 -13.38
CA PHE A 73 22.46 18.49 -13.08
C PHE A 73 23.35 18.43 -11.84
N ALA A 74 23.12 17.46 -10.96
CA ALA A 74 24.01 17.18 -9.84
C ALA A 74 24.60 15.77 -9.98
N LEU A 75 25.87 15.63 -9.61
CA LEU A 75 26.53 14.35 -9.56
C LEU A 75 26.49 13.83 -8.11
N TYR A 76 25.84 12.70 -7.90
CA TYR A 76 25.87 12.01 -6.62
C TYR A 76 27.00 10.98 -6.61
N MET A 77 27.94 11.14 -5.68
CA MET A 77 29.08 10.25 -5.44
C MET A 77 29.06 9.88 -3.95
N PRO A 78 28.30 8.83 -3.56
CA PRO A 78 27.86 8.58 -2.19
C PRO A 78 27.89 9.79 -1.25
N GLY A 79 27.18 10.85 -1.62
CA GLY A 79 27.38 12.22 -1.12
C GLY A 79 27.36 13.22 -2.29
N MET A 80 27.36 14.52 -1.99
CA MET A 80 27.35 15.56 -3.02
C MET A 80 28.70 15.63 -3.77
N GLY A 81 28.70 15.20 -5.04
CA GLY A 81 29.88 15.16 -5.91
C GLY A 81 30.06 16.39 -6.81
N GLY A 82 29.07 17.29 -6.83
CA GLY A 82 29.11 18.55 -7.56
C GLY A 82 27.84 18.82 -8.36
N ASN A 83 27.73 20.02 -8.90
CA ASN A 83 26.58 20.54 -9.63
C ASN A 83 27.06 21.23 -10.91
N LEU A 84 26.41 20.92 -12.04
CA LEU A 84 26.60 21.52 -13.36
C LEU A 84 25.36 22.35 -13.71
N GLN A 85 25.56 23.65 -13.92
CA GLN A 85 24.50 24.58 -14.33
C GLN A 85 24.98 25.46 -15.49
N PHE A 86 24.03 26.12 -16.16
CA PHE A 86 24.28 26.93 -17.35
C PHE A 86 23.78 28.37 -17.21
N VAL A 87 24.51 29.31 -17.81
CA VAL A 87 24.12 30.71 -17.95
C VAL A 87 24.17 31.10 -19.42
N LEU A 88 23.06 31.62 -19.94
CA LEU A 88 22.95 32.17 -21.28
C LEU A 88 23.31 33.64 -21.28
N LYS A 89 24.01 34.10 -22.33
CA LYS A 89 24.28 35.51 -22.57
C LYS A 89 23.93 35.90 -24.00
N GLY A 90 23.14 36.96 -24.15
CA GLY A 90 22.79 37.57 -25.43
C GLY A 90 22.44 39.04 -25.23
N ASN A 91 22.79 39.91 -26.18
CA ASN A 91 22.53 41.37 -26.09
C ASN A 91 23.01 42.01 -24.76
N ASP A 92 24.17 41.59 -24.25
CA ASP A 92 24.75 42.00 -22.95
C ASP A 92 23.89 41.67 -21.70
N GLU A 93 22.80 40.91 -21.85
CA GLU A 93 22.03 40.34 -20.75
C GLU A 93 22.52 38.93 -20.39
N TYR A 94 22.41 38.57 -19.11
CA TYR A 94 22.78 37.26 -18.58
C TYR A 94 21.58 36.61 -17.88
N LYS A 95 21.33 35.33 -18.15
CA LYS A 95 20.19 34.60 -17.58
C LYS A 95 20.61 33.17 -17.22
N LYS A 96 20.25 32.70 -16.01
CA LYS A 96 20.39 31.27 -15.67
C LYS A 96 19.45 30.47 -16.57
N LEU A 97 19.92 29.36 -17.12
CA LEU A 97 19.16 28.59 -18.11
C LEU A 97 17.88 27.98 -17.53
N ILE A 98 17.86 27.70 -16.22
CA ILE A 98 16.66 27.26 -15.49
C ILE A 98 15.55 28.32 -15.41
N HIS A 99 15.84 29.57 -15.79
CA HIS A 99 14.88 30.68 -15.88
C HIS A 99 14.58 31.07 -17.34
N ALA A 100 14.85 30.17 -18.30
CA ALA A 100 14.49 30.38 -19.69
C ALA A 100 12.98 30.50 -19.86
N ASP A 101 12.54 31.27 -20.86
CA ASP A 101 11.12 31.58 -21.06
C ASP A 101 10.27 30.33 -21.38
N ASN A 102 10.83 29.33 -22.07
CA ASN A 102 10.16 28.07 -22.35
C ASN A 102 11.15 26.89 -22.33
N ILE A 103 10.83 25.89 -21.51
CA ILE A 103 11.62 24.66 -21.36
C ILE A 103 10.68 23.49 -21.62
N GLU A 104 10.94 22.78 -22.72
CA GLU A 104 10.36 21.48 -23.00
C GLU A 104 11.33 20.40 -22.49
N THR A 105 10.86 19.53 -21.61
CA THR A 105 11.66 18.49 -20.96
C THR A 105 11.10 17.11 -21.27
N ARG A 106 11.99 16.20 -21.65
CA ARG A 106 11.68 14.81 -21.97
C ARG A 106 12.53 13.88 -21.13
N TYR A 107 11.89 13.07 -20.30
CA TYR A 107 12.53 11.89 -19.77
C TYR A 107 12.36 10.75 -20.77
N ARG A 108 13.48 10.36 -21.38
CA ARG A 108 13.60 9.11 -22.12
C ARG A 108 14.22 8.11 -21.17
N PRO A 109 13.73 6.87 -21.01
CA PRO A 109 14.28 5.93 -20.03
C PRO A 109 15.82 5.89 -20.03
N GLY A 110 16.43 6.44 -18.96
CA GLY A 110 17.87 6.59 -18.77
C GLY A 110 18.56 7.87 -19.30
N ALA A 111 17.81 8.86 -19.82
CA ALA A 111 18.31 10.15 -20.32
C ALA A 111 17.33 11.30 -20.06
N MET A 112 17.85 12.51 -19.84
CA MET A 112 17.02 13.73 -19.87
C MET A 112 17.38 14.58 -21.08
N VAL A 113 16.36 15.02 -21.82
CA VAL A 113 16.48 15.85 -23.02
C VAL A 113 15.69 17.13 -22.83
N TYR A 114 16.29 18.27 -23.16
CA TYR A 114 15.69 19.59 -23.05
C TYR A 114 15.70 20.28 -24.40
N ALA A 115 14.60 20.92 -24.77
CA ALA A 115 14.53 21.90 -25.85
C ALA A 115 14.13 23.25 -25.25
N ILE A 116 15.04 24.23 -25.35
CA ILE A 116 14.96 25.47 -24.60
C ILE A 116 14.84 26.64 -25.58
N ARG A 117 13.84 27.49 -25.34
CA ARG A 117 13.57 28.73 -26.08
C ARG A 117 13.56 29.88 -25.11
N ASP A 118 14.15 30.99 -25.52
CA ASP A 118 14.28 32.19 -24.70
C ASP A 118 14.43 33.41 -25.58
N LYS A 119 13.99 34.58 -25.13
CA LYS A 119 14.20 35.85 -25.84
C LYS A 119 15.66 36.10 -26.22
N LEU A 120 16.63 35.62 -25.43
CA LEU A 120 18.07 35.75 -25.69
C LEU A 120 18.57 34.81 -26.81
N LEU A 121 17.79 33.79 -27.17
CA LEU A 121 18.03 32.88 -28.30
C LEU A 121 17.32 33.33 -29.59
N GLY A 122 16.52 34.40 -29.58
CA GLY A 122 15.68 34.79 -30.73
C GLY A 122 14.73 33.66 -31.15
N GLU A 123 14.71 33.32 -32.45
CA GLU A 123 13.96 32.17 -33.00
C GLU A 123 14.72 30.83 -32.84
N GLY A 124 15.87 30.85 -32.18
CA GLY A 124 16.73 29.70 -32.00
C GLY A 124 16.26 28.75 -30.89
N VAL A 125 16.75 27.52 -30.95
CA VAL A 125 16.50 26.49 -29.93
C VAL A 125 17.84 25.96 -29.44
N LEU A 126 17.98 25.85 -28.12
CA LEU A 126 19.09 25.17 -27.46
C LEU A 126 18.63 23.77 -27.05
N GLU A 127 19.35 22.74 -27.46
CA GLU A 127 19.07 21.34 -27.13
C GLU A 127 20.14 20.82 -26.17
N ILE A 128 19.72 20.21 -25.06
CA ILE A 128 20.64 19.60 -24.08
C ILE A 128 20.20 18.15 -23.83
N THR A 129 21.12 17.20 -23.95
CA THR A 129 20.90 15.80 -23.52
C THR A 129 21.92 15.43 -22.46
N VAL A 130 21.47 14.90 -21.34
CA VAL A 130 22.35 14.37 -20.27
C VAL A 130 22.15 12.87 -20.08
N LEU A 131 23.27 12.17 -19.93
CA LEU A 131 23.35 10.75 -19.66
C LEU A 131 24.29 10.50 -18.48
N ALA A 132 23.98 9.47 -17.69
CA ALA A 132 24.94 8.86 -16.80
C ALA A 132 25.80 7.85 -17.56
N GLN A 133 27.05 7.67 -17.15
CA GLN A 133 27.99 6.79 -17.84
C GLN A 133 28.06 5.39 -17.17
N VAL A 134 28.02 4.33 -17.97
CA VAL A 134 28.17 2.93 -17.51
C VAL A 134 29.63 2.56 -17.31
N ALA A 135 30.47 2.88 -18.29
CA ALA A 135 31.89 2.56 -18.24
C ALA A 135 32.63 3.27 -17.08
N LYS A 136 32.04 4.32 -16.52
CA LYS A 136 32.66 5.14 -15.48
C LYS A 136 31.64 5.94 -14.68
N GLU A 137 31.80 6.00 -13.36
CA GLU A 137 30.95 6.84 -12.49
C GLU A 137 31.10 8.32 -12.87
N GLY A 138 30.05 8.91 -13.45
CA GLY A 138 30.08 10.26 -14.01
C GLY A 138 28.93 10.57 -14.97
N MET A 139 28.95 11.77 -15.54
CA MET A 139 27.96 12.27 -16.50
C MET A 139 28.60 12.69 -17.82
N ILE A 140 27.83 12.61 -18.90
CA ILE A 140 28.17 13.14 -20.22
C ILE A 140 26.97 13.95 -20.73
N VAL A 141 27.21 15.18 -21.15
CA VAL A 141 26.19 16.12 -21.64
C VAL A 141 26.51 16.48 -23.08
N LYS A 142 25.51 16.41 -23.97
CA LYS A 142 25.55 16.93 -25.33
C LYS A 142 24.76 18.23 -25.38
N VAL A 143 25.34 19.27 -25.96
CA VAL A 143 24.68 20.56 -26.16
C VAL A 143 24.70 20.90 -27.65
N GLY A 144 23.53 21.17 -28.22
CA GLY A 144 23.35 21.62 -29.60
C GLY A 144 22.58 22.93 -29.66
N ALA A 145 22.77 23.70 -30.73
CA ALA A 145 22.06 24.96 -30.96
C ALA A 145 21.63 25.05 -32.42
N GLN A 146 20.40 25.51 -32.65
CA GLN A 146 19.84 25.69 -33.99
C GLN A 146 19.31 27.12 -34.12
N ASN A 147 19.63 27.80 -35.23
CA ASN A 147 19.15 29.14 -35.56
C ASN A 147 19.38 30.22 -34.48
N VAL A 148 20.40 30.06 -33.64
CA VAL A 148 20.73 31.04 -32.59
C VAL A 148 21.44 32.27 -33.17
N PRO A 149 21.13 33.50 -32.70
CA PRO A 149 21.79 34.73 -33.11
C PRO A 149 23.32 34.68 -32.96
N LYS A 150 24.02 35.35 -33.88
CA LYS A 150 25.48 35.52 -33.77
C LYS A 150 25.81 36.33 -32.52
N GLY A 151 26.79 35.86 -31.76
CA GLY A 151 27.25 36.52 -30.53
C GLY A 151 26.55 36.04 -29.26
N THR A 152 25.57 35.13 -29.36
CA THR A 152 25.03 34.44 -28.18
C THR A 152 26.05 33.44 -27.63
N GLU A 153 26.26 33.50 -26.32
CA GLU A 153 27.22 32.69 -25.59
C GLU A 153 26.52 31.83 -24.52
N LEU A 154 27.04 30.62 -24.27
CA LEU A 154 26.62 29.76 -23.18
C LEU A 154 27.80 29.50 -22.24
N PHE A 155 27.59 29.73 -20.96
CA PHE A 155 28.54 29.42 -19.92
C PHE A 155 28.13 28.13 -19.21
N ALA A 156 29.04 27.16 -19.11
CA ALA A 156 28.87 25.96 -18.31
C ALA A 156 29.70 26.08 -17.02
N ILE A 157 29.06 25.85 -15.87
CA ILE A 157 29.63 26.10 -14.55
C ILE A 157 29.57 24.83 -13.74
N TYR A 158 30.71 24.39 -13.17
CA TYR A 158 30.76 23.22 -12.30
C TYR A 158 31.46 23.51 -10.96
N GLY A 159 30.93 22.93 -9.88
CA GLY A 159 31.51 22.99 -8.55
C GLY A 159 30.55 22.49 -7.47
N GLY A 160 30.79 22.84 -6.21
CA GLY A 160 29.90 22.48 -5.09
C GLY A 160 30.02 21.03 -4.66
N ALA A 161 31.16 20.38 -4.92
CA ALA A 161 31.43 19.01 -4.47
C ALA A 161 31.78 19.02 -2.98
N SER A 162 30.80 18.81 -2.11
CA SER A 162 30.99 18.95 -0.65
C SER A 162 31.06 17.63 0.10
N GLY A 163 30.75 16.50 -0.54
CA GLY A 163 30.55 15.23 0.15
C GLY A 163 29.34 15.23 1.09
N LYS A 164 28.48 16.26 1.06
CA LYS A 164 27.33 16.39 1.98
C LYS A 164 26.52 15.09 2.01
N ARG A 165 26.26 14.62 3.24
CA ARG A 165 25.42 13.46 3.50
C ARG A 165 23.95 13.88 3.53
N PHE A 166 23.12 13.07 2.88
CA PHE A 166 21.67 13.19 2.88
C PHE A 166 21.05 12.13 3.81
N SER A 167 19.83 12.35 4.30
CA SER A 167 19.18 11.42 5.25
C SER A 167 18.74 10.11 4.59
N ARG A 168 18.34 10.20 3.31
CA ARG A 168 17.91 9.12 2.43
C ARG A 168 18.56 9.23 1.05
N ASN A 169 19.84 9.59 1.04
CA ASN A 169 20.66 9.72 -0.17
C ASN A 169 20.15 10.76 -1.18
N GLY A 170 19.32 11.73 -0.78
CA GLY A 170 18.81 12.78 -1.66
C GLY A 170 17.56 12.34 -2.43
N ASP A 171 16.74 11.48 -1.81
CA ASP A 171 15.52 10.97 -2.44
C ASP A 171 14.32 11.90 -2.24
N ILE A 172 13.36 11.82 -3.18
CA ILE A 172 12.15 12.65 -3.22
C ILE A 172 11.26 12.39 -2.01
N GLY A 173 10.70 13.47 -1.48
CA GLY A 173 9.86 13.51 -0.30
C GLY A 173 10.58 13.24 1.03
N ALA A 174 11.80 12.70 0.98
CA ALA A 174 12.61 12.40 2.17
C ALA A 174 13.72 13.41 2.44
N ASP A 175 14.41 13.89 1.40
CA ASP A 175 15.43 14.93 1.48
C ASP A 175 15.02 16.15 0.64
N PRO A 176 15.35 17.38 1.06
CA PRO A 176 15.05 18.57 0.27
C PRO A 176 15.97 18.66 -0.96
N GLU A 177 15.43 19.06 -2.12
CA GLU A 177 16.20 19.24 -3.36
C GLU A 177 17.36 20.26 -3.20
N SER A 178 17.24 21.20 -2.27
CA SER A 178 18.28 22.20 -1.94
C SER A 178 19.58 21.59 -1.46
N GLY A 179 19.57 20.30 -1.07
CA GLY A 179 20.79 19.55 -0.80
C GLY A 179 21.71 19.40 -2.01
N PHE A 180 21.21 19.54 -3.25
CA PHE A 180 21.96 19.42 -4.50
C PHE A 180 22.38 20.75 -5.14
N TYR A 181 22.03 21.88 -4.53
CA TYR A 181 22.31 23.19 -5.10
C TYR A 181 23.81 23.51 -5.08
N LEU A 182 24.30 24.24 -6.09
CA LEU A 182 25.63 24.83 -6.04
C LEU A 182 25.60 26.05 -5.12
N LEU A 183 26.15 25.90 -3.92
CA LEU A 183 26.22 26.97 -2.92
C LEU A 183 27.69 27.28 -2.59
N PRO A 184 28.06 28.55 -2.32
CA PRO A 184 29.44 28.91 -2.00
C PRO A 184 30.05 28.11 -0.84
N GLU A 185 29.27 27.77 0.18
CA GLU A 185 29.71 26.93 1.29
C GLU A 185 30.15 25.52 0.86
N TYR A 186 29.56 24.97 -0.20
CA TYR A 186 29.92 23.64 -0.71
C TYR A 186 31.21 23.65 -1.52
N CYS A 187 31.64 24.83 -2.01
CA CYS A 187 32.85 24.98 -2.80
C CYS A 187 34.11 25.21 -1.94
N LYS A 188 33.99 25.51 -0.64
CA LYS A 188 35.12 25.93 0.21
C LYS A 188 36.29 24.95 0.27
N GLN A 189 36.02 23.65 0.10
CA GLN A 189 37.02 22.60 0.13
C GLN A 189 37.36 22.06 -1.27
N ASN A 190 36.85 22.69 -2.34
CA ASN A 190 37.16 22.31 -3.70
C ASN A 190 38.53 22.84 -4.11
N LYS A 191 39.37 21.95 -4.65
CA LYS A 191 40.69 22.30 -5.18
C LYS A 191 40.74 21.90 -6.65
N PHE A 192 40.90 22.89 -7.52
CA PHE A 192 40.93 22.67 -8.95
C PHE A 192 42.34 22.79 -9.53
N GLU A 193 42.70 21.84 -10.40
CA GLU A 193 43.87 21.92 -11.28
C GLU A 193 43.38 22.00 -12.72
N ILE A 194 43.76 23.05 -13.45
CA ILE A 194 43.27 23.29 -14.82
C ILE A 194 44.31 22.88 -15.85
N ALA A 195 43.87 22.17 -16.90
CA ALA A 195 44.69 21.84 -18.07
C ALA A 195 43.88 22.07 -19.36
N LYS A 196 44.14 23.19 -20.05
CA LYS A 196 43.41 23.64 -21.26
C LYS A 196 41.90 23.76 -21.01
N ASN A 197 41.12 22.85 -21.60
CA ASN A 197 39.67 22.74 -21.52
C ASN A 197 39.21 21.68 -20.50
N SER A 198 40.14 21.14 -19.72
CA SER A 198 39.88 20.11 -18.71
C SER A 198 40.29 20.58 -17.31
N PHE A 199 39.75 19.93 -16.29
CA PHE A 199 40.10 20.16 -14.89
C PHE A 199 40.20 18.84 -14.13
N GLN A 200 40.98 18.85 -13.04
CA GLN A 200 40.86 17.93 -11.92
C GLN A 200 40.25 18.67 -10.74
N LEU A 201 39.38 18.01 -9.99
CA LEU A 201 38.78 18.49 -8.76
C LEU A 201 39.10 17.50 -7.64
N ASN A 202 39.79 17.95 -6.61
CA ASN A 202 39.93 17.24 -5.34
C ASN A 202 38.96 17.85 -4.32
N TYR A 203 38.22 17.02 -3.59
CA TYR A 203 37.28 17.43 -2.56
C TYR A 203 37.18 16.38 -1.45
N LEU A 204 36.45 16.69 -0.37
CA LEU A 204 36.20 15.74 0.71
C LEU A 204 34.87 15.02 0.50
N GLY A 205 34.90 13.69 0.50
CA GLY A 205 33.73 12.82 0.44
C GLY A 205 32.93 12.78 1.76
N ARG A 206 31.88 11.96 1.78
CA ARG A 206 30.94 11.87 2.92
C ARG A 206 31.56 11.40 4.24
N SER A 207 32.70 10.73 4.16
CA SER A 207 33.47 10.15 5.27
C SER A 207 34.75 10.95 5.54
N ALA A 208 34.86 12.16 4.98
CA ALA A 208 36.06 13.02 5.01
C ALA A 208 37.31 12.39 4.33
N GLU A 209 37.09 11.45 3.42
CA GLU A 209 38.08 10.90 2.50
C GLU A 209 38.32 11.86 1.32
N GLU A 210 39.54 11.93 0.80
CA GLU A 210 39.81 12.70 -0.42
C GLU A 210 39.25 11.97 -1.64
N GLU A 211 38.36 12.64 -2.38
CA GLU A 211 37.77 12.16 -3.62
C GLU A 211 38.28 13.02 -4.79
N VAL A 212 38.47 12.37 -5.94
CA VAL A 212 39.01 13.01 -7.14
C VAL A 212 38.04 12.83 -8.29
N LEU A 213 37.66 13.94 -8.92
CA LEU A 213 36.95 13.98 -10.19
C LEU A 213 37.84 14.66 -11.24
N TYR A 214 37.57 14.37 -12.51
CA TYR A 214 38.06 15.20 -13.61
C TYR A 214 36.88 15.52 -14.52
N GLY A 215 37.00 16.63 -15.25
CA GLY A 215 36.05 16.97 -16.28
C GLY A 215 36.70 17.62 -17.48
N THR A 216 36.06 17.46 -18.63
CA THR A 216 36.47 18.02 -19.91
C THR A 216 35.29 18.74 -20.52
N PHE A 217 35.48 20.03 -20.77
CA PHE A 217 34.57 20.88 -21.51
C PHE A 217 35.01 20.86 -22.98
N GLY A 218 34.48 19.91 -23.77
CA GLY A 218 34.79 19.76 -25.18
C GLY A 218 34.59 21.06 -25.94
N SER A 219 35.42 21.34 -26.95
CA SER A 219 35.38 22.52 -27.83
C SER A 219 35.50 23.90 -27.16
N ALA A 220 35.50 23.97 -25.83
CA ALA A 220 35.83 25.19 -25.11
C ALA A 220 37.31 25.52 -25.32
N GLY A 221 37.61 26.79 -25.63
CA GLY A 221 39.00 27.22 -25.84
C GLY A 221 39.86 27.08 -24.57
N LYS A 222 39.28 27.40 -23.39
CA LYS A 222 39.89 27.21 -22.08
C LYS A 222 38.83 27.18 -20.98
N VAL A 223 39.16 26.56 -19.85
CA VAL A 223 38.40 26.67 -18.60
C VAL A 223 39.05 27.71 -17.69
N THR A 224 38.24 28.45 -16.94
CA THR A 224 38.69 29.46 -15.98
C THR A 224 38.11 29.22 -14.60
N LEU A 225 38.76 29.76 -13.56
CA LEU A 225 38.29 29.70 -12.18
C LEU A 225 37.55 30.98 -11.81
N ALA A 226 36.35 30.83 -11.25
CA ALA A 226 35.55 31.90 -10.67
C ALA A 226 35.25 31.58 -9.18
N ASP A 227 34.60 32.52 -8.49
CA ASP A 227 34.14 32.30 -7.12
C ASP A 227 32.63 32.11 -7.12
N ALA A 228 32.12 31.14 -6.37
CA ALA A 228 30.72 30.75 -6.37
C ALA A 228 29.76 31.88 -5.96
N THR A 229 30.24 32.90 -5.24
CA THR A 229 29.45 34.10 -4.89
C THR A 229 28.96 34.88 -6.13
N MET A 230 29.57 34.66 -7.30
CA MET A 230 29.07 35.23 -8.56
C MET A 230 27.68 34.68 -8.96
N LEU A 231 27.22 33.57 -8.38
CA LEU A 231 25.88 33.04 -8.68
C LEU A 231 24.72 33.92 -8.19
N ASP A 232 25.00 34.83 -7.26
CA ASP A 232 24.06 35.86 -6.80
C ASP A 232 23.85 36.95 -7.86
N ASP A 233 24.84 37.14 -8.75
CA ASP A 233 24.82 38.10 -9.85
C ASP A 233 25.64 37.57 -11.04
N VAL A 234 24.96 36.81 -11.90
CA VAL A 234 25.58 36.09 -13.03
C VAL A 234 26.22 37.00 -14.08
N SER A 235 25.95 38.31 -14.07
CA SER A 235 26.63 39.27 -14.94
C SER A 235 28.14 39.34 -14.68
N LYS A 236 28.59 38.93 -13.49
CA LYS A 236 30.00 38.94 -13.07
C LYS A 236 30.81 37.74 -13.59
N ILE A 237 30.21 36.82 -14.34
CA ILE A 237 30.83 35.54 -14.73
C ILE A 237 32.14 35.70 -15.50
N THR A 238 32.31 36.77 -16.28
CA THR A 238 33.54 37.02 -17.07
C THR A 238 34.64 37.74 -16.28
N VAL A 239 34.32 38.36 -15.14
CA VAL A 239 35.24 39.20 -14.35
C VAL A 239 35.58 38.60 -12.99
N SER A 240 34.78 37.67 -12.48
CA SER A 240 35.00 36.99 -11.21
C SER A 240 36.28 36.16 -11.24
N LYS A 241 37.04 36.20 -10.13
CA LYS A 241 38.22 35.36 -9.89
C LYS A 241 37.98 34.51 -8.66
N ALA A 242 38.43 33.27 -8.67
CA ALA A 242 38.33 32.37 -7.51
C ALA A 242 38.95 32.98 -6.24
N LYS A 243 38.26 32.81 -5.11
CA LYS A 243 38.74 33.13 -3.76
C LYS A 243 38.55 31.92 -2.85
N ASP A 244 37.60 32.00 -1.93
CA ASP A 244 37.36 30.99 -0.90
C ASP A 244 36.38 29.92 -1.35
N ALA A 245 35.62 30.15 -2.43
CA ALA A 245 34.62 29.22 -2.94
C ALA A 245 34.83 28.95 -4.45
N PRO A 246 35.95 28.31 -4.84
CA PRO A 246 36.31 28.15 -6.25
C PRO A 246 35.32 27.27 -7.01
N ILE A 247 35.05 27.67 -8.26
CA ILE A 247 34.26 26.92 -9.26
C ILE A 247 34.94 27.00 -10.62
N VAL A 248 34.65 26.06 -11.52
CA VAL A 248 35.13 26.09 -12.91
C VAL A 248 34.05 26.62 -13.85
N VAL A 249 34.48 27.44 -14.81
CA VAL A 249 33.62 28.04 -15.82
C VAL A 249 34.23 27.85 -17.21
N ALA A 250 33.45 27.31 -18.14
CA ALA A 250 33.73 27.24 -19.56
C ALA A 250 32.77 28.15 -20.34
N ASN A 251 33.26 28.79 -21.40
CA ASN A 251 32.46 29.64 -22.30
C ASN A 251 32.39 29.03 -23.70
N TYR A 252 31.21 29.09 -24.30
CA TYR A 252 30.88 28.56 -25.61
C TYR A 252 30.20 29.61 -26.48
N GLY A 253 30.71 29.82 -27.69
CA GLY A 253 29.90 30.42 -28.75
C GLY A 253 28.91 29.38 -29.28
N LEU A 254 27.63 29.74 -29.40
CA LEU A 254 26.61 28.82 -29.90
C LEU A 254 26.65 28.76 -31.44
N GLY A 255 27.26 27.70 -31.98
CA GLY A 255 27.36 27.40 -33.41
C GLY A 255 26.49 26.20 -33.83
N ALA A 256 26.54 25.85 -35.12
CA ALA A 256 25.72 24.76 -35.68
C ALA A 256 26.19 23.35 -35.27
N ALA A 257 27.45 23.17 -34.88
CA ALA A 257 27.98 21.89 -34.44
C ALA A 257 27.76 21.71 -32.92
N PRO A 258 27.29 20.54 -32.46
CA PRO A 258 27.15 20.28 -31.03
C PRO A 258 28.51 20.13 -30.34
N PHE A 259 28.54 20.37 -29.04
CA PHE A 259 29.70 20.10 -28.19
C PHE A 259 29.32 19.25 -26.97
N TYR A 260 30.33 18.66 -26.34
CA TYR A 260 30.13 17.68 -25.25
C TYR A 260 30.86 18.09 -23.97
N ILE A 261 30.27 17.78 -22.81
CA ILE A 261 30.84 18.03 -21.48
C ILE A 261 30.85 16.71 -20.70
N GLN A 262 32.02 16.26 -20.25
CA GLN A 262 32.14 15.08 -19.39
C GLN A 262 32.63 15.49 -18.00
N ILE A 263 32.08 14.86 -16.96
CA ILE A 263 32.62 14.88 -15.60
C ILE A 263 32.57 13.46 -15.05
N ALA A 264 33.69 12.94 -14.55
CA ALA A 264 33.79 11.54 -14.11
C ALA A 264 34.83 11.33 -13.01
N ARG A 265 34.73 10.20 -12.30
CA ARG A 265 35.64 9.84 -11.19
C ARG A 265 37.08 9.58 -11.62
N GLY A 266 38.05 9.97 -10.78
CA GLY A 266 39.47 9.66 -10.89
C GLY A 266 40.34 10.83 -11.37
N GLU A 267 41.65 10.59 -11.47
CA GLU A 267 42.63 11.63 -11.83
C GLU A 267 42.58 12.03 -13.31
N LEU A 268 42.97 13.28 -13.61
CA LEU A 268 43.07 13.81 -14.97
C LEU A 268 44.29 13.26 -15.74
N LYS A 269 45.33 12.77 -15.05
CA LYS A 269 46.59 12.33 -15.68
C LYS A 269 46.33 11.35 -16.84
N ASN A 270 46.94 11.65 -17.99
CA ASN A 270 46.82 10.93 -19.27
C ASN A 270 45.43 10.98 -19.97
N LYS A 271 44.53 11.90 -19.58
CA LYS A 271 43.15 12.00 -20.09
C LYS A 271 42.79 13.39 -20.61
N LEU A 272 43.66 14.01 -21.41
CA LEU A 272 43.30 15.21 -22.17
C LEU A 272 42.42 14.81 -23.36
N LEU A 273 41.12 14.64 -23.11
CA LEU A 273 40.15 14.19 -24.09
C LEU A 273 39.85 15.32 -25.10
N GLY A 274 39.87 14.98 -26.39
CA GLY A 274 39.38 15.86 -27.45
C GLY A 274 37.89 15.68 -27.69
N GLU A 275 37.30 16.53 -28.54
CA GLU A 275 35.87 16.44 -28.90
C GLU A 275 35.50 15.06 -29.44
N ALA A 276 36.34 14.50 -30.32
CA ALA A 276 36.12 13.19 -30.92
C ALA A 276 36.11 12.06 -29.88
N ASP A 277 36.81 12.21 -28.76
CA ASP A 277 36.76 11.24 -27.67
C ASP A 277 35.47 11.36 -26.87
N LEU A 278 35.01 12.59 -26.61
CA LEU A 278 33.75 12.85 -25.93
C LEU A 278 32.54 12.37 -26.73
N VAL A 279 32.56 12.52 -28.06
CA VAL A 279 31.55 11.93 -28.97
C VAL A 279 31.49 10.42 -28.77
N LYS A 280 32.63 9.71 -28.77
CA LYS A 280 32.66 8.25 -28.54
C LYS A 280 32.11 7.86 -27.17
N ILE A 281 32.40 8.65 -26.14
CA ILE A 281 31.90 8.42 -24.78
C ILE A 281 30.37 8.60 -24.74
N TYR A 282 29.86 9.65 -25.38
CA TYR A 282 28.42 9.88 -25.48
C TYR A 282 27.74 8.76 -26.26
N ASP A 283 28.26 8.38 -27.43
CA ASP A 283 27.68 7.32 -28.27
C ASP A 283 27.68 5.98 -27.53
N LYS A 284 28.72 5.70 -26.73
CA LYS A 284 28.75 4.51 -25.87
C LYS A 284 27.70 4.58 -24.76
N ALA A 285 27.56 5.71 -24.05
CA ALA A 285 26.57 5.87 -23.00
C ALA A 285 25.13 5.76 -23.55
N GLU A 286 24.87 6.35 -24.71
CA GLU A 286 23.57 6.24 -25.38
C GLU A 286 23.31 4.82 -25.89
N SER A 287 24.32 4.14 -26.46
CA SER A 287 24.21 2.74 -26.87
C SER A 287 23.92 1.82 -25.68
N ASP A 288 24.55 2.04 -24.53
CA ASP A 288 24.31 1.24 -23.34
C ASP A 288 22.91 1.47 -22.79
N ARG A 289 22.48 2.74 -22.74
CA ARG A 289 21.11 3.10 -22.36
C ARG A 289 20.09 2.44 -23.28
N GLN A 290 20.30 2.49 -24.60
CA GLN A 290 19.41 1.85 -25.58
C GLN A 290 19.37 0.34 -25.40
N GLN A 291 20.53 -0.31 -25.19
CA GLN A 291 20.58 -1.75 -24.94
C GLN A 291 19.78 -2.15 -23.70
N LEU A 292 19.89 -1.37 -22.61
CA LEU A 292 19.14 -1.60 -21.39
C LEU A 292 17.64 -1.33 -21.59
N ALA A 293 17.26 -0.19 -22.16
CA ALA A 293 15.87 0.19 -22.41
C ALA A 293 15.14 -0.75 -23.38
N ASN A 294 15.84 -1.27 -24.40
CA ASN A 294 15.27 -2.21 -25.38
C ASN A 294 15.22 -3.65 -24.89
N ARG A 295 15.63 -3.92 -23.64
CA ARG A 295 15.56 -5.26 -23.05
C ARG A 295 14.12 -5.76 -22.96
N VAL A 296 13.20 -4.86 -22.64
CA VAL A 296 11.75 -5.10 -22.63
C VAL A 296 11.07 -4.00 -23.41
N THR A 297 10.46 -4.36 -24.53
CA THR A 297 9.66 -3.42 -25.33
C THR A 297 8.24 -3.92 -25.44
N ILE A 298 7.29 -2.98 -25.42
CA ILE A 298 5.88 -3.30 -25.55
C ILE A 298 5.22 -2.34 -26.54
N ASN A 299 4.19 -2.84 -27.20
CA ASN A 299 3.39 -2.08 -28.14
C ASN A 299 1.92 -2.47 -27.97
N THR A 300 1.13 -1.51 -27.49
CA THR A 300 -0.28 -1.69 -27.14
C THR A 300 -1.12 -0.52 -27.65
N PRO A 301 -2.45 -0.68 -27.73
CA PRO A 301 -3.37 0.41 -28.03
C PRO A 301 -3.31 1.56 -27.01
N ASP A 302 -2.88 1.28 -25.78
CA ASP A 302 -2.74 2.28 -24.73
C ASP A 302 -1.34 2.90 -24.76
N ARG A 303 -1.25 4.06 -25.39
CA ARG A 303 0.04 4.75 -25.56
C ARG A 303 0.77 5.02 -24.24
N TYR A 304 0.06 5.26 -23.15
CA TYR A 304 0.65 5.64 -21.86
C TYR A 304 1.40 4.51 -21.15
N ILE A 305 1.31 3.28 -21.63
CA ILE A 305 2.07 2.18 -21.05
C ILE A 305 3.21 1.73 -21.96
N ASN A 306 3.30 2.20 -23.21
CA ASN A 306 4.28 1.67 -24.18
C ASN A 306 5.75 1.96 -23.78
N ASN A 307 6.00 2.94 -22.92
CA ASN A 307 7.30 3.24 -22.32
C ASN A 307 7.58 2.48 -21.00
N PHE A 308 6.60 1.73 -20.48
CA PHE A 308 6.69 1.04 -19.19
C PHE A 308 7.82 0.00 -19.16
N GLY A 309 7.95 -0.83 -20.21
CA GLY A 309 8.99 -1.87 -20.29
C GLY A 309 10.41 -1.31 -20.22
N ALA A 310 10.68 -0.25 -20.98
CA ALA A 310 11.97 0.43 -20.97
C ALA A 310 12.28 1.10 -19.63
N THR A 311 11.27 1.75 -19.04
CA THR A 311 11.38 2.39 -17.71
C THR A 311 11.67 1.36 -16.62
N LEU A 312 10.97 0.24 -16.66
CA LEU A 312 11.13 -0.86 -15.73
C LEU A 312 12.53 -1.49 -15.82
N ALA A 313 13.06 -1.71 -17.02
CA ALA A 313 14.41 -2.24 -17.21
C ALA A 313 15.49 -1.32 -16.61
N VAL A 314 15.34 -0.01 -16.78
CA VAL A 314 16.26 0.98 -16.18
C VAL A 314 16.19 0.98 -14.65
N ALA A 315 14.99 0.95 -14.08
CA ALA A 315 14.80 0.93 -12.63
C ALA A 315 15.31 -0.38 -12.01
N ALA A 316 15.02 -1.52 -12.63
CA ALA A 316 15.48 -2.85 -12.20
C ALA A 316 17.01 -3.00 -12.24
N ASP A 317 17.68 -2.40 -13.22
CA ASP A 317 19.15 -2.33 -13.22
C ASP A 317 19.69 -1.40 -12.12
N GLY A 318 18.97 -0.31 -11.83
CA GLY A 318 19.30 0.63 -10.75
C GLY A 318 19.30 0.00 -9.35
N ILE A 319 18.47 -1.02 -9.10
CA ILE A 319 18.46 -1.76 -7.82
C ILE A 319 19.39 -2.97 -7.80
N TRP A 320 20.07 -3.31 -8.90
CA TRP A 320 21.05 -4.38 -8.92
C TRP A 320 22.42 -3.88 -8.45
N GLU A 321 23.10 -4.64 -7.58
CA GLU A 321 24.52 -4.48 -7.28
C GLU A 321 25.09 -5.84 -6.85
N SER A 322 25.91 -6.47 -7.69
CA SER A 322 26.45 -7.81 -7.44
C SER A 322 26.95 -7.96 -5.99
N PRO A 323 26.55 -9.03 -5.27
CA PRO A 323 25.82 -10.18 -5.79
C PRO A 323 24.28 -10.13 -5.65
N THR A 324 23.66 -9.01 -5.26
CA THR A 324 22.22 -8.99 -4.89
C THR A 324 21.45 -7.82 -5.50
N PHE A 325 20.14 -8.00 -5.62
CA PHE A 325 19.21 -6.87 -5.65
C PHE A 325 19.20 -6.17 -4.28
N LEU A 326 19.15 -4.84 -4.31
CA LEU A 326 19.14 -3.95 -3.15
C LEU A 326 17.71 -3.57 -2.79
N HIS A 327 17.51 -2.99 -1.60
CA HIS A 327 16.18 -2.61 -1.13
C HIS A 327 15.61 -1.34 -1.81
N GLY A 328 16.46 -0.52 -2.44
CA GLY A 328 16.03 0.60 -3.27
C GLY A 328 17.18 1.15 -4.12
N ALA A 329 16.87 1.90 -5.17
CA ALA A 329 17.89 2.47 -6.06
C ALA A 329 18.54 3.71 -5.43
N VAL A 330 17.74 4.51 -4.70
CA VAL A 330 18.15 5.79 -4.07
C VAL A 330 18.00 5.72 -2.55
N ALA A 331 16.77 5.89 -2.01
CA ALA A 331 16.50 5.61 -0.62
C ALA A 331 16.71 4.12 -0.32
N TRP A 332 17.21 3.83 0.88
CA TRP A 332 17.46 2.47 1.33
C TRP A 332 18.30 1.62 0.38
N ARG A 333 19.22 2.23 -0.38
CA ARG A 333 20.20 1.52 -1.20
C ARG A 333 21.18 0.72 -0.34
N MET A 334 20.75 -0.44 0.11
CA MET A 334 21.51 -1.36 0.96
C MET A 334 21.04 -2.80 0.76
N ARG A 335 21.84 -3.73 1.26
CA ARG A 335 21.52 -5.16 1.24
C ARG A 335 20.59 -5.48 2.41
N LEU A 336 19.43 -6.02 2.06
CA LEU A 336 18.47 -6.65 2.97
C LEU A 336 18.00 -7.92 2.26
N ASN A 337 17.88 -9.02 3.00
CA ASN A 337 17.53 -10.31 2.41
C ASN A 337 16.19 -10.20 1.67
N ALA A 338 16.23 -10.49 0.36
CA ALA A 338 15.14 -11.05 -0.40
C ALA A 338 13.75 -10.38 -0.32
N TRP A 339 13.71 -9.06 -0.24
CA TRP A 339 12.50 -8.29 -0.57
C TRP A 339 12.06 -8.55 -2.01
N ARG A 340 10.85 -8.10 -2.38
CA ARG A 340 10.23 -8.41 -3.68
C ARG A 340 10.99 -7.90 -4.91
N GLY A 341 12.03 -7.09 -4.76
CA GLY A 341 12.80 -6.55 -5.89
C GLY A 341 13.47 -7.60 -6.79
N ALA A 342 13.85 -8.76 -6.26
CA ALA A 342 14.49 -9.81 -7.07
C ALA A 342 13.53 -10.56 -8.01
N TYR A 343 12.20 -10.38 -7.88
CA TYR A 343 11.24 -10.82 -8.91
C TYR A 343 11.56 -10.24 -10.30
N SER A 344 12.17 -9.05 -10.35
CA SER A 344 12.57 -8.40 -11.59
C SER A 344 13.61 -9.20 -12.37
N ALA A 345 14.39 -10.07 -11.69
CA ALA A 345 15.47 -10.79 -12.32
C ALA A 345 14.93 -11.76 -13.38
N ASP A 346 14.13 -12.75 -12.98
CA ASP A 346 13.61 -13.76 -13.90
C ASP A 346 12.56 -13.19 -14.84
N ALA A 347 11.64 -12.34 -14.37
CA ALA A 347 10.61 -11.73 -15.21
C ALA A 347 11.20 -10.89 -16.36
N LEU A 348 12.39 -10.31 -16.17
CA LEU A 348 13.09 -9.54 -17.20
C LEU A 348 14.28 -10.31 -17.81
N GLY A 349 14.36 -11.64 -17.61
CA GLY A 349 15.34 -12.54 -18.24
C GLY A 349 16.79 -12.47 -17.73
N TRP A 350 17.03 -11.88 -16.56
CA TRP A 350 18.33 -11.85 -15.87
C TRP A 350 18.49 -13.05 -14.92
N HIS A 351 18.31 -14.27 -15.44
CA HIS A 351 18.40 -15.51 -14.67
C HIS A 351 19.79 -15.71 -14.01
N ASP A 352 20.84 -15.15 -14.61
CA ASP A 352 22.19 -15.13 -14.07
C ASP A 352 22.29 -14.30 -12.78
N ARG A 353 21.74 -13.08 -12.79
CA ARG A 353 21.63 -12.22 -11.59
C ARG A 353 20.76 -12.87 -10.51
N ALA A 354 19.66 -13.52 -10.91
CA ALA A 354 18.81 -14.29 -10.00
C ALA A 354 19.60 -15.39 -9.29
N LYS A 355 20.31 -16.23 -10.05
CA LYS A 355 21.14 -17.32 -9.53
C LYS A 355 22.27 -16.82 -8.62
N GLU A 356 22.90 -15.68 -8.94
CA GLU A 356 23.90 -15.05 -8.09
C GLU A 356 23.30 -14.55 -6.76
N HIS A 357 22.15 -13.86 -6.82
CA HIS A 357 21.39 -13.42 -5.66
C HIS A 357 21.03 -14.58 -4.73
N PHE A 358 20.36 -15.61 -5.26
CA PHE A 358 19.94 -16.77 -4.49
C PHE A 358 21.11 -17.53 -3.90
N SER A 359 22.19 -17.74 -4.67
CA SER A 359 23.37 -18.43 -4.17
C SER A 359 24.03 -17.68 -3.02
N SER A 360 24.13 -16.36 -3.12
CA SER A 360 24.80 -15.55 -2.10
C SER A 360 24.06 -15.53 -0.76
N TYR A 361 22.71 -15.47 -0.79
CA TYR A 361 21.90 -15.55 0.41
C TYR A 361 21.79 -16.98 0.96
N ALA A 362 21.77 -18.01 0.11
CA ALA A 362 21.84 -19.40 0.56
C ALA A 362 23.13 -19.67 1.36
N ASN A 363 24.26 -19.08 0.96
CA ASN A 363 25.51 -19.15 1.73
C ASN A 363 25.45 -18.41 3.08
N SER A 364 24.44 -17.57 3.27
CA SER A 364 24.21 -16.79 4.50
C SER A 364 23.23 -17.48 5.45
N GLN A 365 22.74 -18.67 5.08
CA GLN A 365 21.85 -19.44 5.94
C GLN A 365 22.61 -19.93 7.18
N VAL A 366 22.02 -19.72 8.35
CA VAL A 366 22.51 -20.24 9.62
C VAL A 366 22.34 -21.76 9.62
N ILE A 367 23.36 -22.47 10.11
CA ILE A 367 23.41 -23.94 10.13
C ILE A 367 23.31 -24.48 11.56
N GLU A 368 23.89 -23.77 12.54
CA GLU A 368 23.90 -24.17 13.95
C GLU A 368 23.65 -22.95 14.86
N PRO A 369 23.01 -23.13 16.03
CA PRO A 369 22.41 -24.39 16.50
C PRO A 369 21.14 -24.75 15.72
N GLU A 370 20.76 -26.04 15.68
CA GLU A 370 19.48 -26.50 15.10
C GLU A 370 18.28 -25.74 15.70
N VAL A 371 18.22 -25.66 17.03
CA VAL A 371 17.15 -25.02 17.80
C VAL A 371 17.73 -23.98 18.76
N GLY A 372 17.00 -22.89 18.96
CA GLY A 372 17.35 -21.83 19.91
C GLY A 372 16.23 -21.57 20.91
N LYS A 373 16.53 -20.83 21.97
CA LYS A 373 15.52 -20.41 22.95
C LYS A 373 14.74 -19.21 22.43
N VAL A 374 13.46 -19.13 22.79
CA VAL A 374 12.65 -17.91 22.61
C VAL A 374 13.15 -16.87 23.61
N VAL A 375 13.67 -15.75 23.12
CA VAL A 375 14.23 -14.68 23.96
C VAL A 375 13.72 -13.34 23.46
N ALA A 376 12.80 -12.73 24.21
CA ALA A 376 12.28 -11.40 23.92
C ALA A 376 13.28 -10.31 24.32
N ASP A 377 13.32 -9.21 23.57
CA ASP A 377 14.22 -8.09 23.83
C ASP A 377 13.64 -7.16 24.92
N THR A 378 14.19 -7.25 26.12
CA THR A 378 13.79 -6.39 27.25
C THR A 378 14.18 -4.92 27.08
N ALA A 379 15.19 -4.61 26.25
CA ALA A 379 15.56 -3.22 25.94
C ALA A 379 14.55 -2.55 25.01
N LEU A 380 13.77 -3.36 24.29
CA LEU A 380 12.69 -2.94 23.40
C LEU A 380 11.33 -3.38 23.93
N HIS A 381 11.21 -3.47 25.25
CA HIS A 381 9.95 -3.66 25.97
C HIS A 381 9.15 -4.88 25.47
N LEU A 382 9.86 -5.96 25.09
CA LEU A 382 9.32 -7.24 24.62
C LEU A 382 8.57 -7.19 23.27
N ALA A 383 8.66 -6.08 22.53
CA ALA A 383 7.93 -5.94 21.28
C ALA A 383 8.43 -6.88 20.15
N ARG A 384 9.66 -7.39 20.29
CA ARG A 384 10.31 -8.34 19.36
C ARG A 384 11.39 -9.15 20.07
N HIS A 385 11.96 -10.14 19.38
CA HIS A 385 13.08 -10.94 19.89
C HIS A 385 14.43 -10.21 19.81
N ILE A 386 15.34 -10.56 20.72
CA ILE A 386 16.71 -10.02 20.73
C ILE A 386 17.48 -10.49 19.50
N GLU A 387 18.15 -9.56 18.81
CA GLU A 387 18.97 -9.85 17.62
C GLU A 387 20.30 -10.51 18.00
N GLU A 388 20.22 -11.74 18.51
CA GLU A 388 21.36 -12.56 18.94
C GLU A 388 21.30 -13.95 18.29
N MET A 389 22.43 -14.37 17.68
CA MET A 389 22.55 -15.70 17.09
C MET A 389 22.36 -16.80 18.14
N GLY A 390 21.72 -17.90 17.73
CA GLY A 390 21.43 -19.04 18.62
C GLY A 390 20.12 -18.91 19.42
N THR A 391 19.40 -17.80 19.27
CA THR A 391 17.99 -17.71 19.68
C THR A 391 17.08 -18.42 18.67
N ALA A 392 15.81 -18.63 19.00
CA ALA A 392 14.86 -19.38 18.18
C ALA A 392 14.74 -18.84 16.74
N VAL A 393 14.57 -17.52 16.58
CA VAL A 393 14.53 -16.86 15.27
C VAL A 393 15.88 -16.98 14.57
N PHE A 394 16.99 -16.80 15.28
CA PHE A 394 18.34 -16.76 14.70
C PHE A 394 19.09 -18.09 14.85
N SER A 395 18.44 -19.20 14.49
CA SER A 395 18.98 -20.58 14.49
C SER A 395 18.94 -21.22 13.09
N SER A 396 19.30 -22.50 12.99
CA SER A 396 19.38 -23.23 11.71
C SER A 396 18.14 -23.06 10.84
N GLY A 397 18.37 -22.58 9.61
CA GLY A 397 17.36 -22.27 8.60
C GLY A 397 17.15 -20.78 8.32
N TYR A 398 17.44 -19.89 9.29
CA TYR A 398 17.39 -18.44 9.12
C TYR A 398 18.42 -17.94 8.09
N ILE A 399 18.05 -17.02 7.20
CA ILE A 399 19.00 -16.34 6.29
C ILE A 399 19.44 -15.01 6.91
N SER A 400 20.74 -14.92 7.19
CA SER A 400 21.37 -13.70 7.71
C SER A 400 21.31 -12.53 6.72
N ARG A 401 21.38 -11.31 7.26
CA ARG A 401 21.15 -10.06 6.54
C ARG A 401 22.10 -9.83 5.36
N ASN A 402 23.37 -10.19 5.54
CA ASN A 402 24.44 -9.90 4.59
C ASN A 402 24.66 -11.11 3.68
N PRO A 403 24.80 -10.94 2.35
CA PRO A 403 25.09 -12.05 1.46
C PRO A 403 26.48 -12.63 1.75
N ASN A 404 26.57 -13.97 1.67
CA ASN A 404 27.73 -14.78 2.03
C ASN A 404 28.21 -14.62 3.48
N ASP A 405 27.36 -14.15 4.40
CA ASP A 405 27.71 -13.95 5.80
C ASP A 405 26.55 -14.39 6.70
N ASN A 406 26.74 -15.51 7.40
CA ASN A 406 25.75 -16.11 8.30
C ASN A 406 25.92 -15.69 9.77
N SER A 407 26.62 -14.58 10.06
CA SER A 407 26.95 -14.16 11.44
C SER A 407 26.13 -12.97 11.97
N ARG A 408 25.31 -12.33 11.14
CA ARG A 408 24.62 -11.08 11.47
C ARG A 408 23.10 -11.24 11.50
N PRO A 409 22.49 -11.41 12.69
CA PRO A 409 21.05 -11.51 12.82
C PRO A 409 20.39 -10.16 12.51
N HIS A 410 19.11 -10.22 12.13
CA HIS A 410 18.28 -9.07 11.81
C HIS A 410 16.81 -9.46 11.88
N HIS A 411 15.96 -8.62 12.46
CA HIS A 411 14.57 -8.91 12.81
C HIS A 411 13.60 -9.31 11.66
N TYR A 412 14.00 -9.36 10.39
CA TYR A 412 13.06 -9.71 9.31
C TYR A 412 13.08 -11.21 8.98
N ASP A 413 11.89 -11.80 8.90
CA ASP A 413 11.69 -13.06 8.18
C ASP A 413 11.36 -12.82 6.70
N MET A 414 12.32 -12.25 5.97
CA MET A 414 12.23 -12.24 4.50
C MET A 414 12.69 -13.57 3.89
N ASN A 415 12.81 -14.66 4.67
CA ASN A 415 13.09 -15.98 4.12
C ASN A 415 11.90 -16.46 3.31
N LEU A 416 10.67 -16.24 3.78
CA LEU A 416 9.46 -16.61 3.04
C LEU A 416 9.46 -16.03 1.62
N VAL A 417 9.73 -14.73 1.51
CA VAL A 417 9.78 -14.04 0.22
C VAL A 417 10.99 -14.49 -0.61
N PHE A 418 12.13 -14.82 0.01
CA PHE A 418 13.28 -15.42 -0.67
C PHE A 418 12.95 -16.74 -1.34
N PHE A 419 12.35 -17.67 -0.60
CA PHE A 419 12.06 -19.01 -1.12
C PHE A 419 10.92 -18.97 -2.13
N ASP A 420 9.94 -18.09 -1.95
CA ASP A 420 8.90 -17.83 -2.94
C ASP A 420 9.47 -17.43 -4.32
N GLN A 421 10.43 -16.51 -4.30
CA GLN A 421 11.19 -16.08 -5.48
C GLN A 421 12.02 -17.23 -6.06
N LEU A 422 12.70 -18.01 -5.21
CA LEU A 422 13.52 -19.16 -5.65
C LEU A 422 12.68 -20.27 -6.30
N PHE A 423 11.48 -20.56 -5.78
CA PHE A 423 10.59 -21.55 -6.42
C PHE A 423 10.12 -21.07 -7.78
N SER A 424 9.85 -19.77 -7.91
CA SER A 424 9.54 -19.15 -9.20
C SER A 424 10.73 -19.25 -10.17
N HIS A 425 11.95 -18.99 -9.70
CA HIS A 425 13.18 -19.12 -10.49
C HIS A 425 13.36 -20.51 -11.12
N PHE A 426 13.04 -21.59 -10.38
CA PHE A 426 13.10 -22.92 -10.96
C PHE A 426 12.07 -23.15 -12.08
N ASN A 427 10.87 -22.57 -11.95
CA ASN A 427 9.87 -22.61 -13.03
C ASN A 427 10.30 -21.77 -14.26
N TYR A 428 11.04 -20.68 -14.06
CA TYR A 428 11.61 -19.88 -15.16
C TYR A 428 12.78 -20.54 -15.88
N THR A 429 13.58 -21.34 -15.18
CA THR A 429 14.86 -21.86 -15.72
C THR A 429 14.85 -23.36 -16.03
N GLY A 430 14.06 -24.16 -15.31
CA GLY A 430 14.14 -25.61 -15.36
C GLY A 430 15.47 -26.20 -14.86
N ASP A 431 16.31 -25.41 -14.15
CA ASP A 431 17.68 -25.81 -13.76
C ASP A 431 17.68 -26.83 -12.60
N LEU A 432 17.52 -28.11 -12.94
CA LEU A 432 17.57 -29.23 -11.98
C LEU A 432 18.94 -29.40 -11.31
N VAL A 433 20.02 -28.95 -11.94
CA VAL A 433 21.38 -29.02 -11.36
C VAL A 433 21.49 -28.02 -10.22
N TYR A 434 21.04 -26.79 -10.43
CA TYR A 434 21.01 -25.78 -9.39
C TYR A 434 20.00 -26.11 -8.30
N LEU A 435 18.84 -26.69 -8.64
CA LEU A 435 17.88 -27.19 -7.67
C LEU A 435 18.52 -28.18 -6.68
N LYS A 436 19.26 -29.18 -7.16
CA LYS A 436 19.97 -30.13 -6.29
C LYS A 436 20.95 -29.44 -5.35
N LYS A 437 21.62 -28.37 -5.79
CA LYS A 437 22.51 -27.56 -4.96
C LYS A 437 21.75 -26.80 -3.87
N MET A 438 20.58 -26.28 -4.17
CA MET A 438 19.76 -25.47 -3.26
C MET A 438 18.87 -26.32 -2.33
N TRP A 439 18.69 -27.60 -2.63
CA TRP A 439 17.80 -28.49 -1.88
C TRP A 439 18.05 -28.48 -0.36
N PRO A 440 19.28 -28.60 0.16
CA PRO A 440 19.52 -28.55 1.60
C PRO A 440 19.08 -27.23 2.25
N THR A 441 19.15 -26.12 1.51
CA THR A 441 18.74 -24.79 1.96
C THR A 441 17.21 -24.70 2.08
N ILE A 442 16.48 -25.30 1.15
CA ILE A 442 15.01 -25.40 1.19
C ILE A 442 14.55 -26.24 2.39
N VAL A 443 15.18 -27.41 2.60
CA VAL A 443 14.85 -28.33 3.71
C VAL A 443 14.98 -27.62 5.06
N ARG A 444 16.11 -26.92 5.29
CA ARG A 444 16.36 -26.21 6.55
C ARG A 444 15.38 -25.06 6.78
N HIS A 445 15.01 -24.32 5.74
CA HIS A 445 14.04 -23.24 5.86
C HIS A 445 12.65 -23.74 6.26
N LEU A 446 12.12 -24.76 5.58
CA LEU A 446 10.80 -25.32 5.92
C LEU A 446 10.78 -25.92 7.33
N ALA A 447 11.89 -26.51 7.77
CA ALA A 447 12.03 -26.98 9.14
C ALA A 447 12.06 -25.81 10.16
N TRP A 448 12.72 -24.69 9.83
CA TRP A 448 12.83 -23.49 10.66
C TRP A 448 11.49 -22.77 10.80
N GLU A 449 10.79 -22.51 9.69
CA GLU A 449 9.44 -21.94 9.66
C GLU A 449 8.51 -22.69 10.61
N ARG A 450 8.43 -24.00 10.42
CA ARG A 450 7.52 -24.87 11.14
C ARG A 450 7.83 -24.97 12.62
N ARG A 451 9.12 -24.87 13.01
CA ARG A 451 9.53 -24.91 14.42
C ARG A 451 9.26 -23.58 15.13
N ASN A 452 9.37 -22.46 14.43
CA ASN A 452 9.32 -21.13 15.02
C ASN A 452 7.94 -20.48 14.94
N PHE A 453 7.16 -20.76 13.90
CA PHE A 453 5.92 -20.03 13.62
C PHE A 453 4.66 -20.93 13.56
N ASP A 454 4.79 -22.27 13.49
CA ASP A 454 3.71 -23.27 13.70
C ASP A 454 4.03 -24.14 14.95
N VAL A 455 4.33 -23.47 16.07
CA VAL A 455 4.84 -24.11 17.31
C VAL A 455 3.85 -25.12 17.90
N ASP A 456 2.55 -24.78 17.86
CA ASP A 456 1.48 -25.64 18.38
C ASP A 456 1.04 -26.72 17.38
N ARG A 457 1.63 -26.72 16.19
CA ARG A 457 1.41 -27.71 15.13
C ARG A 457 -0.04 -27.73 14.66
N ASP A 458 -0.73 -26.61 14.63
CA ASP A 458 -2.10 -26.51 14.14
C ASP A 458 -2.20 -26.25 12.62
N GLY A 459 -1.10 -25.88 11.96
CA GLY A 459 -1.01 -25.65 10.52
C GLY A 459 -1.27 -24.20 10.09
N LEU A 460 -1.48 -23.27 11.02
CA LEU A 460 -1.46 -21.84 10.79
C LEU A 460 -0.19 -21.25 11.40
N TYR A 461 0.47 -20.41 10.62
CA TYR A 461 1.77 -19.82 10.97
C TYR A 461 1.58 -18.39 11.47
N ASP A 462 2.33 -18.00 12.48
CA ASP A 462 2.49 -16.58 12.85
C ASP A 462 3.25 -15.82 11.75
N ALA A 463 3.30 -14.49 11.85
CA ALA A 463 4.03 -13.60 10.97
C ALA A 463 5.05 -12.75 11.73
N TYR A 464 6.33 -12.92 11.39
CA TYR A 464 7.44 -12.19 12.00
C TYR A 464 8.17 -11.34 10.98
N CYS A 465 7.67 -10.12 10.71
CA CYS A 465 8.32 -9.19 9.77
C CYS A 465 8.50 -9.78 8.35
N ALA A 466 7.45 -10.38 7.78
CA ALA A 466 7.53 -11.19 6.56
C ALA A 466 6.91 -10.54 5.30
N ILE A 467 6.39 -9.31 5.40
CA ILE A 467 5.79 -8.55 4.31
C ILE A 467 6.11 -7.06 4.45
N TRP A 468 5.87 -6.26 3.40
CA TRP A 468 6.10 -4.82 3.44
C TRP A 468 5.31 -4.09 4.55
N ALA A 469 4.06 -4.47 4.79
CA ALA A 469 3.22 -3.87 5.82
C ALA A 469 3.68 -4.17 7.27
N SER A 470 4.76 -4.94 7.46
CA SER A 470 5.09 -5.51 8.76
C SER A 470 5.58 -4.53 9.81
N ASP A 471 6.01 -3.31 9.47
CA ASP A 471 6.53 -2.32 10.43
C ASP A 471 5.50 -1.91 11.49
N GLY A 472 4.20 -2.12 11.21
CA GLY A 472 3.10 -1.85 12.12
C GLY A 472 2.26 -3.08 12.50
N LEU A 473 2.62 -4.28 12.04
CA LEU A 473 1.87 -5.52 12.31
C LEU A 473 2.45 -6.28 13.51
N GLN A 474 1.54 -6.88 14.28
CA GLN A 474 1.86 -7.74 15.42
C GLN A 474 0.67 -8.68 15.65
N TYR A 475 0.92 -9.98 15.76
CA TYR A 475 -0.13 -10.99 15.88
C TYR A 475 -0.03 -11.81 17.17
N SER A 476 1.00 -11.58 17.98
CA SER A 476 1.14 -12.19 19.31
C SER A 476 0.93 -13.71 19.31
N GLY A 477 1.54 -14.41 18.35
CA GLY A 477 1.47 -15.86 18.19
C GLY A 477 0.29 -16.36 17.35
N GLY A 478 -0.56 -15.47 16.84
CA GLY A 478 -1.78 -15.82 16.12
C GLY A 478 -1.55 -16.59 14.81
N GLY A 479 -2.57 -17.33 14.36
CA GLY A 479 -2.54 -18.02 13.07
C GLY A 479 -2.88 -17.06 11.93
N VAL A 480 -1.88 -16.64 11.16
CA VAL A 480 -1.97 -15.58 10.15
C VAL A 480 -2.15 -16.14 8.75
N ALA A 481 -3.09 -15.58 7.98
CA ALA A 481 -3.44 -16.08 6.65
C ALA A 481 -2.27 -15.98 5.66
N HIS A 482 -1.59 -14.83 5.61
CA HIS A 482 -0.59 -14.57 4.56
C HIS A 482 0.71 -15.40 4.71
N THR A 483 1.23 -15.60 5.92
CA THR A 483 2.42 -16.46 6.15
C THR A 483 2.08 -17.94 6.04
N SER A 484 0.88 -18.33 6.45
CA SER A 484 0.35 -19.68 6.18
C SER A 484 0.23 -19.94 4.68
N ALA A 485 -0.19 -18.95 3.89
CA ALA A 485 -0.26 -19.05 2.43
C ALA A 485 1.13 -19.24 1.79
N TYR A 486 2.14 -18.48 2.24
CA TYR A 486 3.53 -18.70 1.82
C TYR A 486 4.01 -20.12 2.16
N ASN A 487 3.78 -20.58 3.40
CA ASN A 487 4.18 -21.91 3.84
C ASN A 487 3.45 -23.03 3.08
N TYR A 488 2.17 -22.85 2.74
CA TYR A 488 1.43 -23.76 1.85
C TYR A 488 2.11 -23.85 0.48
N ARG A 489 2.36 -22.71 -0.16
CA ARG A 489 3.01 -22.65 -1.48
C ARG A 489 4.39 -23.28 -1.44
N ALA A 490 5.17 -22.99 -0.40
CA ALA A 490 6.52 -23.51 -0.23
C ALA A 490 6.55 -25.03 -0.07
N ASN A 491 5.66 -25.61 0.75
CA ASN A 491 5.54 -27.06 0.89
C ASN A 491 5.02 -27.72 -0.39
N LYS A 492 4.04 -27.12 -1.09
CA LYS A 492 3.55 -27.61 -2.38
C LYS A 492 4.66 -27.61 -3.44
N ALA A 493 5.48 -26.55 -3.49
CA ALA A 493 6.63 -26.47 -4.38
C ALA A 493 7.69 -27.51 -3.99
N ALA A 494 8.06 -27.63 -2.71
CA ALA A 494 9.03 -28.59 -2.24
C ALA A 494 8.61 -30.05 -2.54
N ALA A 495 7.33 -30.39 -2.39
CA ALA A 495 6.80 -31.70 -2.78
C ALA A 495 7.02 -32.01 -4.27
N LYS A 496 6.77 -31.04 -5.15
CA LYS A 496 7.04 -31.17 -6.60
C LYS A 496 8.54 -31.33 -6.86
N LEU A 497 9.35 -30.46 -6.27
CA LEU A 497 10.80 -30.43 -6.48
C LEU A 497 11.49 -31.70 -5.98
N ALA A 498 11.08 -32.22 -4.82
CA ALA A 498 11.58 -33.49 -4.26
C ALA A 498 11.45 -34.63 -5.27
N LYS A 499 10.26 -34.80 -5.87
CA LYS A 499 10.00 -35.81 -6.89
C LYS A 499 10.92 -35.68 -8.10
N LEU A 500 11.18 -34.45 -8.55
CA LEU A 500 12.01 -34.18 -9.73
C LEU A 500 13.50 -34.53 -9.50
N ILE A 501 13.98 -34.48 -8.25
CA ILE A 501 15.38 -34.78 -7.93
C ILE A 501 15.61 -36.13 -7.23
N GLY A 502 14.54 -36.88 -6.94
CA GLY A 502 14.59 -38.20 -6.33
C GLY A 502 14.58 -38.22 -4.79
N GLU A 503 14.13 -37.14 -4.16
CA GLU A 503 13.98 -36.99 -2.70
C GLU A 503 12.55 -37.35 -2.26
N ASP A 504 12.33 -37.67 -0.99
CA ASP A 504 11.00 -38.03 -0.46
C ASP A 504 10.07 -36.80 -0.35
N PRO A 505 8.91 -36.79 -1.06
CA PRO A 505 7.97 -35.68 -1.01
C PRO A 505 6.98 -35.74 0.17
N THR A 506 6.87 -36.88 0.86
CA THR A 506 5.75 -37.21 1.76
C THR A 506 5.53 -36.17 2.85
N LEU A 507 6.61 -35.69 3.47
CA LEU A 507 6.53 -34.66 4.49
C LEU A 507 5.86 -33.39 3.95
N TYR A 508 6.34 -32.88 2.82
CA TYR A 508 5.86 -31.63 2.24
C TYR A 508 4.42 -31.73 1.74
N GLU A 509 4.02 -32.88 1.20
CA GLU A 509 2.62 -33.13 0.83
C GLU A 509 1.70 -33.10 2.05
N SER A 510 2.13 -33.72 3.15
CA SER A 510 1.36 -33.75 4.39
C SER A 510 1.21 -32.37 5.03
N GLU A 511 2.28 -31.57 5.06
CA GLU A 511 2.26 -30.21 5.59
C GLU A 511 1.44 -29.27 4.69
N ALA A 512 1.60 -29.34 3.36
CA ALA A 512 0.78 -28.55 2.44
C ALA A 512 -0.72 -28.85 2.62
N LYS A 513 -1.08 -30.14 2.77
CA LYS A 513 -2.48 -30.51 3.04
C LYS A 513 -2.96 -29.97 4.38
N LYS A 514 -2.19 -30.14 5.45
CA LYS A 514 -2.53 -29.66 6.80
C LYS A 514 -2.77 -28.14 6.81
N ILE A 515 -1.88 -27.37 6.20
CA ILE A 515 -1.98 -25.92 6.12
C ILE A 515 -3.23 -25.51 5.32
N ALA A 516 -3.49 -26.16 4.19
CA ALA A 516 -4.68 -25.88 3.40
C ALA A 516 -5.98 -26.18 4.16
N ASP A 517 -6.05 -27.31 4.86
CA ASP A 517 -7.21 -27.67 5.68
C ASP A 517 -7.41 -26.68 6.84
N ALA A 518 -6.33 -26.23 7.48
CA ALA A 518 -6.38 -25.25 8.57
C ALA A 518 -6.86 -23.88 8.07
N LEU A 519 -6.28 -23.37 6.98
CA LEU A 519 -6.71 -22.14 6.30
C LEU A 519 -8.21 -22.21 5.98
N ARG A 520 -8.67 -23.30 5.35
CA ARG A 520 -10.07 -23.46 4.92
C ARG A 520 -11.05 -23.62 6.08
N SER A 521 -10.67 -24.31 7.14
CA SER A 521 -11.58 -24.58 8.26
C SER A 521 -11.69 -23.43 9.25
N ARG A 522 -10.64 -22.62 9.39
CA ARG A 522 -10.55 -21.60 10.45
C ARG A 522 -10.60 -20.16 9.94
N LEU A 523 -10.07 -19.91 8.74
CA LEU A 523 -9.92 -18.55 8.22
C LEU A 523 -10.75 -18.28 6.96
N TRP A 524 -11.24 -19.29 6.23
CA TRP A 524 -12.19 -19.06 5.13
C TRP A 524 -13.58 -18.71 5.64
N LEU A 525 -13.97 -17.44 5.47
CA LEU A 525 -15.28 -16.96 5.84
C LEU A 525 -16.27 -17.30 4.73
N LYS A 526 -16.81 -18.52 4.72
CA LYS A 526 -17.75 -19.00 3.69
C LYS A 526 -18.94 -18.04 3.48
N GLY A 527 -19.42 -17.41 4.56
CA GLY A 527 -20.46 -16.40 4.55
C GLY A 527 -20.05 -15.03 3.97
N ASN A 528 -18.79 -14.84 3.58
CA ASN A 528 -18.31 -13.58 3.03
C ASN A 528 -17.55 -13.80 1.71
N GLY A 529 -16.99 -15.01 1.51
CA GLY A 529 -16.26 -15.38 0.32
C GLY A 529 -14.81 -14.90 0.29
N HIS A 530 -14.19 -14.66 1.44
CA HIS A 530 -12.78 -14.29 1.54
C HIS A 530 -12.15 -14.87 2.80
N PHE A 531 -10.83 -14.84 2.89
CA PHE A 531 -10.11 -15.20 4.10
C PHE A 531 -10.16 -14.08 5.14
N ALA A 532 -10.21 -14.43 6.41
CA ALA A 532 -9.91 -13.54 7.53
C ALA A 532 -8.40 -13.22 7.58
N GLU A 533 -8.02 -12.15 8.27
CA GLU A 533 -6.61 -11.77 8.43
C GLU A 533 -5.84 -12.80 9.26
N TYR A 534 -6.33 -13.06 10.47
CA TYR A 534 -5.70 -13.97 11.42
C TYR A 534 -6.71 -14.43 12.48
N GLN A 535 -6.30 -15.45 13.25
CA GLN A 535 -6.98 -15.85 14.48
C GLN A 535 -6.03 -15.70 15.67
N ASP A 536 -6.48 -15.06 16.74
CA ASP A 536 -5.71 -14.92 17.99
C ASP A 536 -5.32 -16.29 18.57
N LEU A 537 -4.10 -16.37 19.11
CA LEU A 537 -3.65 -17.53 19.90
C LEU A 537 -4.16 -17.46 21.35
N LEU A 538 -4.18 -16.25 21.92
CA LEU A 538 -4.52 -15.98 23.33
C LEU A 538 -5.97 -15.50 23.49
N GLY A 539 -6.41 -15.42 24.75
CA GLY A 539 -7.72 -14.89 25.12
C GLY A 539 -8.88 -15.66 24.47
N ASN A 540 -9.83 -14.93 23.91
CA ASN A 540 -11.04 -15.50 23.31
C ASN A 540 -10.83 -16.10 21.90
N LYS A 541 -9.59 -16.11 21.38
CA LYS A 541 -9.23 -16.67 20.07
C LYS A 541 -10.07 -16.11 18.91
N ILE A 542 -10.26 -14.79 18.90
CA ILE A 542 -11.10 -14.07 17.95
C ILE A 542 -10.49 -14.18 16.54
N VAL A 543 -11.36 -14.28 15.53
CA VAL A 543 -10.98 -14.23 14.11
C VAL A 543 -11.16 -12.81 13.60
N HIS A 544 -10.11 -12.21 13.05
CA HIS A 544 -10.16 -10.86 12.51
C HIS A 544 -10.70 -10.87 11.07
N ASP A 545 -11.99 -10.58 10.92
CA ASP A 545 -12.71 -10.74 9.65
C ASP A 545 -12.49 -9.61 8.61
N LYS A 546 -11.67 -8.60 8.92
CA LYS A 546 -11.33 -7.49 8.00
C LYS A 546 -9.89 -7.60 7.51
N PRO A 547 -9.57 -8.44 6.52
CA PRO A 547 -8.21 -8.58 6.01
C PRO A 547 -7.64 -7.28 5.42
N GLY A 548 -6.32 -7.16 5.44
CA GLY A 548 -5.61 -6.19 4.58
C GLY A 548 -5.53 -6.67 3.13
N LEU A 549 -5.18 -5.75 2.21
CA LEU A 549 -4.98 -6.09 0.79
C LEU A 549 -4.00 -7.28 0.63
N TRP A 550 -2.98 -7.33 1.48
CA TRP A 550 -1.97 -8.40 1.47
C TRP A 550 -2.54 -9.78 1.73
N THR A 551 -3.55 -9.93 2.58
CA THR A 551 -4.16 -11.24 2.78
C THR A 551 -4.88 -11.70 1.52
N ILE A 552 -5.58 -10.80 0.83
CA ILE A 552 -6.30 -11.12 -0.40
C ILE A 552 -5.33 -11.59 -1.49
N TYR A 553 -4.26 -10.83 -1.76
CA TYR A 553 -3.37 -11.17 -2.87
C TYR A 553 -2.38 -12.30 -2.53
N HIS A 554 -1.93 -12.48 -1.28
CA HIS A 554 -1.04 -13.60 -0.94
C HIS A 554 -1.76 -14.95 -0.97
N ILE A 555 -3.03 -15.01 -0.57
CA ILE A 555 -3.84 -16.22 -0.71
C ILE A 555 -4.01 -16.58 -2.20
N ALA A 556 -4.24 -15.60 -3.06
CA ALA A 556 -4.34 -15.82 -4.51
C ALA A 556 -2.99 -16.31 -5.09
N ASP A 557 -1.88 -15.64 -4.75
CA ASP A 557 -0.51 -16.00 -5.19
C ASP A 557 -0.03 -17.35 -4.63
N ALA A 558 -0.65 -17.88 -3.58
CA ALA A 558 -0.34 -19.21 -3.07
C ALA A 558 -0.97 -20.35 -3.90
N TYR A 559 -1.82 -20.03 -4.89
CA TYR A 559 -2.50 -21.00 -5.76
C TYR A 559 -3.30 -22.07 -4.97
N ILE A 560 -3.98 -21.64 -3.90
CA ILE A 560 -4.88 -22.47 -3.07
C ILE A 560 -6.37 -22.28 -3.44
N LEU A 561 -6.70 -21.20 -4.14
CA LEU A 561 -8.06 -20.90 -4.59
C LEU A 561 -8.36 -21.56 -5.94
N ASP A 562 -9.57 -22.07 -6.11
CA ASP A 562 -10.13 -22.33 -7.43
C ASP A 562 -10.67 -21.04 -8.06
N ASP A 563 -11.19 -21.12 -9.29
CA ASP A 563 -11.68 -19.93 -10.01
C ASP A 563 -12.85 -19.24 -9.27
N PHE A 564 -13.73 -20.01 -8.60
CA PHE A 564 -14.91 -19.46 -7.89
C PHE A 564 -14.51 -18.81 -6.57
N ASP A 565 -13.64 -19.44 -5.81
CA ASP A 565 -13.09 -18.88 -4.57
C ASP A 565 -12.28 -17.63 -4.85
N ASN A 566 -11.48 -17.63 -5.93
CA ASN A 566 -10.68 -16.47 -6.31
C ASN A 566 -11.58 -15.29 -6.71
N TYR A 567 -12.64 -15.54 -7.49
CA TYR A 567 -13.63 -14.51 -7.80
C TYR A 567 -14.25 -13.91 -6.54
N GLN A 568 -14.66 -14.75 -5.58
CA GLN A 568 -15.24 -14.28 -4.32
C GLN A 568 -14.23 -13.51 -3.46
N ASN A 569 -12.99 -13.99 -3.39
CA ASN A 569 -11.94 -13.42 -2.54
C ASN A 569 -11.65 -11.95 -2.90
N VAL A 570 -11.55 -11.64 -4.21
CA VAL A 570 -11.32 -10.27 -4.67
C VAL A 570 -12.55 -9.36 -4.50
N GLN A 571 -13.75 -9.90 -4.26
CA GLN A 571 -14.91 -9.07 -3.93
C GLN A 571 -14.79 -8.37 -2.59
N TYR A 572 -13.89 -8.82 -1.70
CA TYR A 572 -13.59 -8.06 -0.49
C TYR A 572 -13.16 -6.62 -0.83
N ILE A 573 -12.28 -6.47 -1.83
CA ILE A 573 -11.79 -5.16 -2.29
C ILE A 573 -12.96 -4.29 -2.76
N GLU A 574 -13.85 -4.84 -3.59
CA GLU A 574 -15.00 -4.09 -4.12
C GLU A 574 -16.04 -3.71 -3.06
N ASN A 575 -16.19 -4.55 -2.03
CA ASN A 575 -17.27 -4.42 -1.06
C ASN A 575 -16.89 -3.64 0.20
N HIS A 576 -15.61 -3.60 0.55
CA HIS A 576 -15.13 -3.14 1.86
C HIS A 576 -14.01 -2.10 1.80
N LEU A 577 -13.27 -1.98 0.70
CA LEU A 577 -12.19 -0.99 0.59
C LEU A 577 -12.64 0.24 -0.19
N PRO A 578 -12.55 1.44 0.40
CA PRO A 578 -12.84 2.68 -0.31
C PRO A 578 -11.89 2.91 -1.49
N LYS A 579 -12.42 3.49 -2.58
CA LYS A 579 -11.65 3.83 -3.78
C LYS A 579 -11.21 5.29 -3.69
N ILE A 580 -9.91 5.53 -3.59
CA ILE A 580 -9.33 6.88 -3.53
C ILE A 580 -9.19 7.38 -4.97
N PRO A 581 -9.89 8.44 -5.39
CA PRO A 581 -9.91 8.87 -6.79
C PRO A 581 -8.57 9.49 -7.20
N VAL A 582 -8.07 9.06 -8.35
CA VAL A 582 -6.82 9.55 -8.95
C VAL A 582 -7.18 10.65 -9.95
N GLN A 583 -7.07 11.91 -9.55
CA GLN A 583 -7.58 13.06 -10.34
C GLN A 583 -6.51 14.12 -10.61
N VAL A 584 -6.70 14.89 -11.69
CA VAL A 584 -5.92 16.10 -12.03
C VAL A 584 -6.88 17.21 -12.49
N LYS A 585 -6.52 18.48 -12.29
CA LYS A 585 -7.37 19.67 -12.52
C LYS A 585 -8.11 19.74 -13.86
N ASN A 586 -7.49 19.25 -14.94
CA ASN A 586 -8.07 19.34 -16.30
C ASN A 586 -8.94 18.13 -16.68
N GLY A 587 -9.14 17.17 -15.77
CA GLY A 587 -9.96 15.98 -16.02
C GLY A 587 -9.37 15.00 -17.03
N GLU A 588 -8.06 15.02 -17.29
CA GLU A 588 -7.38 13.93 -18.00
C GLU A 588 -7.38 12.66 -17.14
N HIS A 589 -7.44 11.51 -17.80
CA HIS A 589 -7.46 10.20 -17.13
C HIS A 589 -8.60 10.04 -16.09
N GLN A 590 -9.85 10.27 -16.51
CA GLN A 590 -11.01 10.14 -15.62
C GLN A 590 -11.26 8.70 -15.17
N GLY A 591 -11.88 8.56 -14.00
CA GLY A 591 -12.33 7.28 -13.47
C GLY A 591 -11.23 6.41 -12.85
N LEU A 592 -9.98 6.87 -12.81
CA LEU A 592 -8.89 6.16 -12.15
C LEU A 592 -9.01 6.22 -10.63
N TYR A 593 -8.52 5.17 -9.95
CA TYR A 593 -8.47 5.12 -8.48
C TYR A 593 -7.28 4.31 -7.96
N THR A 594 -6.94 4.54 -6.69
CA THR A 594 -5.98 3.75 -5.91
C THR A 594 -6.62 3.31 -4.59
N LEU A 595 -5.93 2.44 -3.85
CA LEU A 595 -6.41 1.83 -2.61
C LEU A 595 -5.38 2.04 -1.49
N ALA A 596 -5.88 2.32 -0.29
CA ALA A 596 -5.12 2.12 0.94
C ALA A 596 -5.03 0.61 1.23
N THR A 597 -3.93 0.19 1.86
CA THR A 597 -3.70 -1.23 2.19
C THR A 597 -4.69 -1.78 3.21
N THR A 598 -5.19 -0.93 4.11
CA THR A 598 -6.30 -1.18 5.03
C THR A 598 -7.04 0.12 5.32
N ASN A 599 -8.29 0.01 5.79
CA ASN A 599 -9.04 1.08 6.46
C ASN A 599 -9.04 0.92 7.99
N TRP A 600 -8.06 0.19 8.54
CA TRP A 600 -7.94 -0.02 9.98
C TRP A 600 -7.53 1.27 10.69
N GLN A 601 -8.01 1.48 11.90
CA GLN A 601 -7.71 2.67 12.71
C GLN A 601 -7.39 2.32 14.16
N PRO A 602 -6.49 3.08 14.84
CA PRO A 602 -5.81 4.30 14.39
C PRO A 602 -4.90 4.10 13.17
N TYR A 603 -4.64 5.16 12.42
CA TYR A 603 -3.65 5.07 11.34
C TYR A 603 -2.28 4.68 11.91
N THR A 604 -1.60 3.72 11.28
CA THR A 604 -0.21 3.40 11.57
C THR A 604 0.59 3.22 10.28
N TRP A 605 1.86 3.60 10.33
CA TRP A 605 2.82 3.40 9.24
C TRP A 605 2.83 1.93 8.79
N SER A 606 2.99 1.71 7.48
CA SER A 606 3.01 0.42 6.76
C SER A 606 1.69 -0.36 6.68
N VAL A 607 0.76 -0.19 7.63
CA VAL A 607 -0.52 -0.92 7.66
C VAL A 607 -1.58 -0.23 6.79
N ASN A 608 -1.51 1.09 6.69
CA ASN A 608 -2.56 1.93 6.12
C ASN A 608 -2.17 2.66 4.83
N ASN A 609 -0.93 2.50 4.36
CA ASN A 609 -0.44 3.38 3.32
C ASN A 609 -1.13 3.14 1.97
N VAL A 610 -1.02 4.14 1.10
CA VAL A 610 -1.30 3.98 -0.33
C VAL A 610 0.02 3.62 -1.02
N ALA A 611 0.33 2.32 -1.06
CA ALA A 611 1.58 1.80 -1.60
C ALA A 611 1.41 1.24 -3.02
N LEU A 612 2.35 1.58 -3.91
CA LEU A 612 2.29 1.17 -5.32
C LEU A 612 2.34 -0.36 -5.47
N ALA A 613 3.31 -1.01 -4.82
CA ALA A 613 3.51 -2.46 -4.92
C ALA A 613 2.26 -3.25 -4.49
N GLU A 614 1.59 -2.81 -3.45
CA GLU A 614 0.37 -3.44 -2.90
C GLU A 614 -0.80 -3.35 -3.87
N ASN A 615 -0.96 -2.19 -4.52
CA ASN A 615 -1.99 -1.99 -5.55
C ASN A 615 -1.69 -2.80 -6.82
N LEU A 616 -0.42 -2.90 -7.24
CA LEU A 616 -0.01 -3.72 -8.37
C LEU A 616 -0.24 -5.21 -8.09
N GLN A 617 0.06 -5.69 -6.89
CA GLN A 617 -0.19 -7.09 -6.53
C GLN A 617 -1.69 -7.40 -6.35
N ALA A 618 -2.49 -6.44 -5.87
CA ALA A 618 -3.95 -6.55 -5.89
C ALA A 618 -4.48 -6.67 -7.33
N ALA A 619 -3.92 -5.93 -8.30
CA ALA A 619 -4.24 -6.11 -9.71
C ALA A 619 -3.87 -7.52 -10.22
N LEU A 620 -2.74 -8.09 -9.76
CA LEU A 620 -2.39 -9.49 -10.06
C LEU A 620 -3.45 -10.48 -9.56
N ALA A 621 -3.99 -10.28 -8.35
CA ALA A 621 -5.07 -11.10 -7.83
C ALA A 621 -6.34 -11.01 -8.70
N TYR A 622 -6.69 -9.82 -9.21
CA TYR A 622 -7.77 -9.69 -10.19
C TYR A 622 -7.50 -10.48 -11.49
N TRP A 623 -6.29 -10.41 -12.06
CA TRP A 623 -5.94 -11.22 -13.24
C TRP A 623 -6.04 -12.73 -12.95
N GLN A 624 -5.57 -13.18 -11.79
CA GLN A 624 -5.66 -14.56 -11.34
C GLN A 624 -7.13 -15.01 -11.21
N SER A 625 -8.02 -14.14 -10.73
CA SER A 625 -9.47 -14.38 -10.64
C SER A 625 -10.22 -14.36 -11.99
N GLY A 626 -9.55 -14.01 -13.09
CA GLY A 626 -10.16 -13.86 -14.42
C GLY A 626 -10.86 -12.51 -14.65
N ARG A 627 -10.69 -11.53 -13.74
CA ARG A 627 -11.27 -10.18 -13.83
C ARG A 627 -10.28 -9.18 -14.46
N PHE A 628 -9.89 -9.46 -15.69
CA PHE A 628 -8.78 -8.77 -16.35
C PHE A 628 -9.05 -7.29 -16.69
N ASN A 629 -10.32 -6.89 -16.87
CA ASN A 629 -10.66 -5.47 -17.06
C ASN A 629 -10.44 -4.67 -15.77
N GLU A 630 -10.91 -5.18 -14.63
CA GLU A 630 -10.68 -4.57 -13.32
C GLU A 630 -9.20 -4.60 -12.93
N ALA A 631 -8.50 -5.70 -13.25
CA ALA A 631 -7.06 -5.82 -13.06
C ALA A 631 -6.31 -4.71 -13.80
N PHE A 632 -6.54 -4.57 -15.11
CA PHE A 632 -5.89 -3.54 -15.92
C PHE A 632 -6.27 -2.14 -15.46
N HIS A 633 -7.53 -1.91 -15.07
CA HIS A 633 -7.97 -0.61 -14.60
C HIS A 633 -7.27 -0.16 -13.31
N LEU A 634 -7.17 -1.04 -12.30
CA LEU A 634 -6.41 -0.74 -11.07
C LEU A 634 -4.91 -0.58 -11.36
N TRP A 635 -4.34 -1.47 -12.18
CA TRP A 635 -2.93 -1.42 -12.57
C TRP A 635 -2.60 -0.11 -13.28
N LYS A 636 -3.34 0.22 -14.36
CA LYS A 636 -3.19 1.47 -15.12
C LYS A 636 -3.39 2.69 -14.23
N SER A 637 -4.38 2.67 -13.32
CA SER A 637 -4.62 3.80 -12.42
C SER A 637 -3.38 4.17 -11.63
N ASN A 638 -2.69 3.17 -11.08
CA ASN A 638 -1.48 3.37 -10.29
C ASN A 638 -0.23 3.66 -11.14
N ILE A 639 -0.15 3.13 -12.37
CA ILE A 639 0.92 3.49 -13.31
C ILE A 639 0.80 4.95 -13.77
N ILE A 640 -0.41 5.39 -14.13
CA ILE A 640 -0.67 6.78 -14.49
C ILE A 640 -0.37 7.73 -13.33
N GLU A 641 -0.84 7.36 -12.13
CA GLU A 641 -0.57 8.11 -10.91
C GLU A 641 0.94 8.28 -10.66
N SER A 642 1.69 7.19 -10.64
CA SER A 642 3.11 7.21 -10.29
C SER A 642 4.00 7.82 -11.38
N MET A 643 3.75 7.49 -12.66
CA MET A 643 4.68 7.83 -13.74
C MET A 643 4.40 9.16 -14.44
N TYR A 644 3.16 9.64 -14.40
CA TYR A 644 2.71 10.83 -15.16
C TYR A 644 2.19 11.94 -14.25
N HIS A 645 1.56 11.59 -13.14
CA HIS A 645 1.03 12.57 -12.21
C HIS A 645 1.98 12.86 -11.03
N GLY A 646 2.88 11.92 -10.71
CA GLY A 646 3.88 12.03 -9.65
C GLY A 646 4.99 13.05 -9.95
N ILE A 647 5.82 13.34 -8.95
CA ILE A 647 6.92 14.30 -9.05
C ILE A 647 8.01 13.80 -10.00
N SER A 648 8.33 12.50 -9.98
CA SER A 648 9.37 11.91 -10.83
C SER A 648 8.76 11.23 -12.07
N PRO A 649 9.22 11.53 -13.30
CA PRO A 649 8.73 10.84 -14.49
C PRO A 649 9.15 9.37 -14.51
N GLY A 650 8.24 8.49 -14.94
CA GLY A 650 8.50 7.05 -15.04
C GLY A 650 8.86 6.39 -13.71
N ASN A 651 8.35 6.89 -12.59
CA ASN A 651 8.73 6.44 -11.26
C ASN A 651 8.07 5.11 -10.86
N PHE A 652 8.81 4.27 -10.14
CA PHE A 652 8.29 3.18 -9.31
C PHE A 652 8.40 3.57 -7.82
N GLN A 653 7.52 4.46 -7.37
CA GLN A 653 7.57 4.99 -6.00
C GLN A 653 7.09 3.98 -4.96
N GLN A 654 7.56 4.13 -3.71
CA GLN A 654 7.02 3.35 -2.61
C GLN A 654 5.59 3.80 -2.25
N LEU A 655 5.42 5.09 -1.93
CA LEU A 655 4.13 5.66 -1.52
C LEU A 655 3.61 6.66 -2.53
N SER A 656 2.28 6.66 -2.71
CA SER A 656 1.55 7.59 -3.55
C SER A 656 1.37 8.95 -2.90
N HIS A 657 1.17 9.97 -3.73
CA HIS A 657 0.65 11.28 -3.32
C HIS A 657 -0.59 11.19 -2.42
N TYR A 658 -1.43 10.17 -2.61
CA TYR A 658 -2.68 9.97 -1.89
C TYR A 658 -2.52 9.37 -0.49
N ASP A 659 -1.30 9.01 -0.09
CA ASP A 659 -1.05 8.60 1.29
C ASP A 659 -1.39 9.73 2.27
N ALA A 660 -2.27 9.45 3.23
CA ALA A 660 -2.87 10.47 4.10
C ALA A 660 -1.88 11.27 4.94
N TYR A 661 -0.68 10.74 5.22
CA TYR A 661 0.29 11.38 6.12
C TYR A 661 1.64 11.68 5.49
N ARG A 662 2.10 10.85 4.56
CA ARG A 662 3.46 10.92 4.04
C ARG A 662 3.53 11.50 2.63
N GLY A 663 2.45 11.40 1.87
CA GLY A 663 2.45 11.73 0.44
C GLY A 663 3.47 10.90 -0.35
N GLU A 664 3.85 11.41 -1.51
CA GLU A 664 4.77 10.74 -2.43
C GLU A 664 6.15 10.54 -1.80
N LEU A 665 6.61 9.28 -1.72
CA LEU A 665 7.90 8.91 -1.13
C LEU A 665 8.65 7.81 -1.88
N TYR A 666 9.98 7.97 -1.88
CA TYR A 666 11.01 7.04 -2.36
C TYR A 666 10.86 6.62 -3.82
N ARG A 667 11.67 7.21 -4.69
CA ARG A 667 11.62 6.88 -6.12
C ARG A 667 12.41 5.61 -6.43
N ASP A 668 11.96 4.89 -7.45
CA ASP A 668 12.56 3.65 -7.94
C ASP A 668 12.93 2.69 -6.78
N PHE A 669 11.91 2.41 -5.95
CA PHE A 669 12.03 1.52 -4.81
C PHE A 669 11.92 0.06 -5.25
N ALA A 670 12.69 -0.85 -4.63
CA ALA A 670 12.84 -2.20 -5.19
C ALA A 670 11.54 -3.01 -5.16
N ASP A 671 10.74 -2.82 -4.12
CA ASP A 671 9.49 -3.52 -3.90
C ASP A 671 8.47 -3.33 -5.05
N PRO A 672 8.08 -2.09 -5.44
CA PRO A 672 7.22 -1.87 -6.60
C PRO A 672 7.87 -2.25 -7.94
N ILE A 673 9.19 -2.12 -8.11
CA ILE A 673 9.89 -2.57 -9.33
C ILE A 673 9.73 -4.08 -9.53
N GLY A 674 9.87 -4.86 -8.46
CA GLY A 674 9.68 -6.31 -8.47
C GLY A 674 8.25 -6.71 -8.86
N VAL A 675 7.26 -6.12 -8.21
CA VAL A 675 5.84 -6.43 -8.48
C VAL A 675 5.40 -5.90 -9.85
N ALA A 676 5.90 -4.75 -10.30
CA ALA A 676 5.71 -4.23 -11.66
C ALA A 676 6.21 -5.22 -12.73
N SER A 677 7.35 -5.87 -12.49
CA SER A 677 7.88 -6.88 -13.40
C SER A 677 6.97 -8.10 -13.51
N ARG A 678 6.48 -8.62 -12.38
CA ARG A 678 5.51 -9.73 -12.38
C ARG A 678 4.20 -9.35 -13.05
N THR A 679 3.61 -8.21 -12.70
CA THR A 679 2.30 -7.80 -13.22
C THR A 679 2.31 -7.53 -14.72
N LEU A 680 3.42 -7.04 -15.28
CA LEU A 680 3.58 -6.93 -16.72
C LEU A 680 3.59 -8.31 -17.40
N VAL A 681 4.43 -9.23 -16.91
CA VAL A 681 4.67 -10.53 -17.55
C VAL A 681 3.57 -11.54 -17.25
N GLU A 682 3.29 -11.78 -15.98
CA GLU A 682 2.32 -12.77 -15.48
C GLU A 682 0.87 -12.24 -15.52
N GLY A 683 0.67 -10.93 -15.35
CA GLY A 683 -0.66 -10.31 -15.33
C GLY A 683 -1.15 -9.95 -16.72
N LEU A 684 -0.61 -8.87 -17.29
CA LEU A 684 -1.07 -8.29 -18.56
C LEU A 684 -0.86 -9.24 -19.74
N PHE A 685 0.36 -9.75 -19.93
CA PHE A 685 0.66 -10.68 -21.03
C PHE A 685 0.39 -12.14 -20.69
N GLY A 686 0.16 -12.46 -19.42
CA GLY A 686 -0.25 -13.80 -18.99
C GLY A 686 0.78 -14.89 -19.20
N ILE A 687 2.07 -14.55 -19.17
CA ILE A 687 3.18 -15.47 -19.44
C ILE A 687 3.62 -16.10 -18.12
N HIS A 688 3.41 -17.40 -17.99
CA HIS A 688 3.82 -18.19 -16.83
C HIS A 688 4.75 -19.33 -17.26
N PRO A 689 6.08 -19.12 -17.22
CA PRO A 689 7.03 -20.18 -17.50
C PRO A 689 6.88 -21.31 -16.48
N ASN A 690 6.75 -22.55 -16.95
CA ASN A 690 6.71 -23.77 -16.14
C ASN A 690 7.73 -24.76 -16.71
N LEU A 691 8.98 -24.33 -16.86
CA LEU A 691 10.01 -25.08 -17.56
C LEU A 691 10.43 -26.36 -16.84
N LEU A 692 10.17 -26.51 -15.53
CA LEU A 692 10.27 -27.80 -14.85
C LEU A 692 9.33 -28.86 -15.42
N ASP A 693 8.23 -28.44 -16.04
CA ASP A 693 7.25 -29.31 -16.70
C ASP A 693 7.41 -29.28 -18.23
N ASN A 694 8.51 -28.70 -18.75
CA ASN A 694 8.75 -28.46 -20.18
C ASN A 694 7.61 -27.71 -20.89
N SER A 695 6.93 -26.80 -20.19
CA SER A 695 5.80 -26.06 -20.72
C SER A 695 5.83 -24.58 -20.36
N ILE A 696 5.11 -23.76 -21.14
CA ILE A 696 4.78 -22.38 -20.78
C ILE A 696 3.26 -22.25 -20.77
N PHE A 697 2.70 -21.75 -19.68
CA PHE A 697 1.28 -21.46 -19.59
C PHE A 697 1.03 -20.01 -20.02
N ILE A 698 0.06 -19.81 -20.92
CA ILE A 698 -0.33 -18.51 -21.46
C ILE A 698 -1.81 -18.26 -21.19
N LYS A 699 -2.12 -17.23 -20.39
CA LYS A 699 -3.48 -16.76 -20.11
C LYS A 699 -3.56 -15.24 -20.28
N PRO A 700 -3.83 -14.74 -21.50
CA PRO A 700 -3.77 -13.31 -21.80
C PRO A 700 -4.70 -12.49 -20.89
N GLY A 701 -4.18 -11.39 -20.33
CA GLY A 701 -4.88 -10.50 -19.40
C GLY A 701 -5.28 -9.15 -20.01
N PHE A 702 -5.40 -9.08 -21.34
CA PHE A 702 -5.67 -7.82 -22.06
C PHE A 702 -7.11 -7.33 -21.84
N PRO A 703 -7.32 -6.00 -21.78
CA PRO A 703 -8.66 -5.42 -21.83
C PRO A 703 -9.47 -5.93 -23.03
N THR A 704 -10.77 -6.14 -22.82
CA THR A 704 -11.68 -6.72 -23.84
C THR A 704 -11.68 -5.97 -25.18
N GLU A 705 -11.44 -4.67 -25.14
CA GLU A 705 -11.46 -3.75 -26.28
C GLU A 705 -10.16 -3.75 -27.08
N TRP A 706 -9.08 -4.38 -26.58
CA TRP A 706 -7.80 -4.41 -27.29
C TRP A 706 -7.83 -5.37 -28.49
N ASP A 707 -7.40 -4.84 -29.63
CA ASP A 707 -7.27 -5.59 -30.88
C ASP A 707 -5.81 -5.99 -31.19
N PHE A 708 -4.83 -5.50 -30.44
CA PHE A 708 -3.45 -5.96 -30.53
C PHE A 708 -2.70 -5.76 -29.21
N ALA A 709 -1.63 -6.51 -28.99
CA ALA A 709 -0.67 -6.30 -27.92
C ALA A 709 0.62 -7.08 -28.25
N GLU A 710 1.78 -6.46 -28.02
CA GLU A 710 3.08 -7.07 -28.30
C GLU A 710 4.04 -6.84 -27.13
N ILE A 711 4.84 -7.86 -26.81
CA ILE A 711 5.96 -7.76 -25.89
C ILE A 711 7.17 -8.52 -26.44
N GLU A 712 8.32 -7.88 -26.33
CA GLU A 712 9.62 -8.48 -26.59
C GLU A 712 10.39 -8.60 -25.27
N LEU A 713 10.69 -9.84 -24.89
CA LEU A 713 11.54 -10.21 -23.75
C LEU A 713 12.85 -10.82 -24.26
N PRO A 714 13.90 -10.95 -23.42
CA PRO A 714 15.16 -11.60 -23.82
C PRO A 714 15.00 -13.04 -24.31
N GLU A 715 14.16 -13.86 -23.68
CA GLU A 715 13.94 -15.25 -24.07
C GLU A 715 12.70 -15.51 -24.95
N LEU A 716 11.79 -14.53 -25.09
CA LEU A 716 10.49 -14.75 -25.72
C LEU A 716 9.98 -13.49 -26.44
N SER A 717 9.35 -13.70 -27.60
CA SER A 717 8.57 -12.69 -28.32
C SER A 717 7.12 -13.14 -28.37
N TYR A 718 6.20 -12.21 -28.16
CA TYR A 718 4.76 -12.45 -28.09
C TYR A 718 4.06 -11.33 -28.86
N SER A 719 3.20 -11.70 -29.82
CA SER A 719 2.25 -10.78 -30.44
C SER A 719 0.84 -11.38 -30.40
N TYR A 720 -0.14 -10.55 -30.07
CA TYR A 720 -1.57 -10.82 -30.16
C TYR A 720 -2.18 -9.84 -31.16
N LYS A 721 -3.09 -10.34 -32.00
CA LYS A 721 -3.91 -9.53 -32.89
C LYS A 721 -5.29 -10.13 -33.05
N ARG A 722 -6.33 -9.31 -32.90
CA ARG A 722 -7.71 -9.63 -33.22
C ARG A 722 -8.12 -8.87 -34.47
N THR A 723 -8.80 -9.55 -35.39
CA THR A 723 -9.34 -8.94 -36.60
C THR A 723 -10.71 -9.55 -36.88
N GLY A 724 -11.75 -8.82 -36.52
CA GLY A 724 -13.13 -9.32 -36.55
C GLY A 724 -13.28 -10.55 -35.65
N LYS A 725 -13.65 -11.68 -36.24
CA LYS A 725 -13.88 -12.96 -35.52
C LYS A 725 -12.64 -13.83 -35.40
N THR A 726 -11.49 -13.33 -35.81
CA THR A 726 -10.26 -14.11 -35.85
C THR A 726 -9.25 -13.56 -34.85
N ILE A 727 -8.68 -14.45 -34.04
CA ILE A 727 -7.63 -14.13 -33.07
C ILE A 727 -6.34 -14.81 -33.54
N HIS A 728 -5.24 -14.07 -33.51
CA HIS A 728 -3.91 -14.53 -33.88
C HIS A 728 -2.94 -14.30 -32.73
N TYR A 729 -2.15 -15.33 -32.41
CA TYR A 729 -0.96 -15.17 -31.58
C TYR A 729 0.27 -15.65 -32.35
N ASN A 730 1.36 -14.88 -32.29
CA ASN A 730 2.68 -15.40 -32.63
C ASN A 730 3.56 -15.37 -31.39
N ILE A 731 3.94 -16.54 -30.92
CA ILE A 731 4.82 -16.71 -29.76
C ILE A 731 6.08 -17.41 -30.25
N LYS A 732 7.24 -16.82 -30.03
CA LYS A 732 8.52 -17.39 -30.44
C LYS A 732 9.55 -17.28 -29.33
N ARG A 733 10.16 -18.41 -29.00
CA ARG A 733 11.29 -18.48 -28.08
C ARG A 733 12.56 -18.05 -28.81
N LYS A 734 13.39 -17.29 -28.09
CA LYS A 734 14.72 -16.85 -28.53
C LYS A 734 15.81 -17.81 -28.06
N VAL A 735 15.44 -18.81 -27.27
CA VAL A 735 16.28 -19.95 -26.86
C VAL A 735 15.93 -21.20 -27.68
N SER A 736 16.88 -22.13 -27.81
CA SER A 736 16.81 -23.27 -28.74
C SER A 736 15.91 -24.41 -28.30
N ASP A 737 15.62 -24.54 -27.00
CA ASP A 737 14.93 -25.72 -26.49
C ASP A 737 13.42 -25.68 -26.84
N PRO A 738 12.85 -26.76 -27.41
CA PRO A 738 11.42 -26.83 -27.67
C PRO A 738 10.65 -27.07 -26.36
N VAL A 739 9.48 -26.44 -26.23
CA VAL A 739 8.54 -26.61 -25.09
C VAL A 739 7.12 -26.68 -25.60
N SER A 740 6.20 -27.26 -24.85
CA SER A 740 4.76 -27.13 -25.16
C SER A 740 4.21 -25.80 -24.63
N LEU A 741 3.15 -25.30 -25.26
CA LEU A 741 2.33 -24.25 -24.67
C LEU A 741 1.03 -24.86 -24.14
N ARG A 742 0.60 -24.43 -22.96
CA ARG A 742 -0.77 -24.58 -22.49
C ARG A 742 -1.44 -23.21 -22.55
N LEU A 743 -2.56 -23.12 -23.25
CA LEU A 743 -3.24 -21.83 -23.45
C LEU A 743 -4.64 -21.83 -22.86
N GLU A 744 -5.01 -20.70 -22.25
CA GLU A 744 -6.38 -20.35 -21.88
C GLU A 744 -6.73 -19.02 -22.57
N ILE A 745 -7.53 -19.06 -23.65
CA ILE A 745 -7.85 -17.89 -24.47
C ILE A 745 -9.34 -17.52 -24.28
N PRO A 746 -9.66 -16.27 -23.87
CA PRO A 746 -11.03 -15.80 -23.83
C PRO A 746 -11.60 -15.70 -25.24
N VAL A 747 -12.85 -16.14 -25.42
CA VAL A 747 -13.58 -16.04 -26.69
C VAL A 747 -14.89 -15.30 -26.47
N ASN A 748 -15.31 -14.53 -27.47
CA ASN A 748 -16.42 -13.59 -27.36
C ASN A 748 -17.51 -13.83 -28.40
N HIS A 749 -17.54 -15.00 -29.04
CA HIS A 749 -18.57 -15.33 -30.02
C HIS A 749 -19.17 -16.71 -29.75
N THR A 750 -20.44 -16.91 -30.12
CA THR A 750 -21.24 -18.09 -29.75
C THR A 750 -20.79 -19.43 -30.34
N ARG A 751 -19.78 -19.45 -31.23
CA ARG A 751 -19.21 -20.66 -31.85
C ARG A 751 -17.71 -20.50 -32.14
N ILE A 752 -16.98 -21.61 -32.07
CA ILE A 752 -15.59 -21.71 -32.52
C ILE A 752 -15.54 -22.59 -33.76
N LYS A 753 -15.05 -22.04 -34.86
CA LYS A 753 -14.97 -22.72 -36.15
C LYS A 753 -13.72 -23.60 -36.26
N SER A 754 -12.56 -23.09 -35.82
CA SER A 754 -11.32 -23.89 -35.76
C SER A 754 -10.30 -23.23 -34.84
N VAL A 755 -9.44 -24.07 -34.25
CA VAL A 755 -8.22 -23.65 -33.57
C VAL A 755 -7.06 -24.32 -34.29
N LYS A 756 -6.10 -23.52 -34.77
CA LYS A 756 -4.94 -24.01 -35.51
C LYS A 756 -3.65 -23.55 -34.87
N VAL A 757 -2.67 -24.44 -34.82
CA VAL A 757 -1.30 -24.16 -34.39
C VAL A 757 -0.36 -24.55 -35.51
N ASN A 758 0.47 -23.59 -35.97
CA ASN A 758 1.39 -23.78 -37.09
C ASN A 758 0.70 -24.33 -38.36
N GLY A 759 -0.54 -23.89 -38.60
CA GLY A 759 -1.35 -24.28 -39.76
C GLY A 759 -2.11 -25.61 -39.61
N LYS A 760 -1.86 -26.39 -38.55
CA LYS A 760 -2.55 -27.65 -38.27
C LYS A 760 -3.70 -27.43 -37.28
N GLU A 761 -4.83 -28.09 -37.48
CA GLU A 761 -5.92 -28.09 -36.50
C GLU A 761 -5.50 -28.83 -35.23
N VAL A 762 -5.91 -28.29 -34.08
CA VAL A 762 -5.68 -28.89 -32.76
C VAL A 762 -7.00 -29.08 -32.03
N GLU A 763 -7.07 -30.11 -31.20
CA GLU A 763 -8.20 -30.30 -30.30
C GLU A 763 -8.18 -29.26 -29.19
N TRP A 764 -9.37 -28.80 -28.80
CA TRP A 764 -9.57 -27.81 -27.76
C TRP A 764 -10.83 -28.14 -26.97
N THR A 765 -10.90 -27.66 -25.74
CA THR A 765 -12.08 -27.80 -24.87
C THR A 765 -12.46 -26.45 -24.28
N LEU A 766 -13.69 -26.33 -23.78
CA LEU A 766 -14.08 -25.19 -22.97
C LEU A 766 -13.61 -25.38 -21.54
N LYS A 767 -13.06 -24.32 -20.94
CA LYS A 767 -12.74 -24.32 -19.52
C LYS A 767 -14.05 -24.33 -18.71
N PRO A 768 -14.35 -25.40 -17.97
CA PRO A 768 -15.65 -25.59 -17.33
C PRO A 768 -15.94 -24.60 -16.21
N SER A 769 -14.90 -24.03 -15.61
CA SER A 769 -14.94 -23.04 -14.52
C SER A 769 -14.71 -21.61 -15.01
N SER A 770 -14.81 -21.35 -16.32
CA SER A 770 -14.67 -20.00 -16.85
C SER A 770 -15.81 -19.09 -16.36
N ILE A 771 -15.46 -17.91 -15.84
CA ILE A 771 -16.40 -16.95 -15.23
C ILE A 771 -16.49 -15.69 -16.11
N ASN A 772 -17.72 -15.19 -16.31
CA ASN A 772 -18.17 -14.04 -17.10
C ASN A 772 -17.90 -14.10 -18.62
N LEU A 773 -16.93 -14.91 -19.07
CA LEU A 773 -16.65 -15.17 -20.47
C LEU A 773 -16.22 -16.63 -20.67
N PRO A 774 -16.57 -17.27 -21.80
CA PRO A 774 -16.03 -18.58 -22.14
C PRO A 774 -14.53 -18.50 -22.44
N TYR A 775 -13.79 -19.50 -21.99
CA TYR A 775 -12.40 -19.72 -22.36
C TYR A 775 -12.25 -21.02 -23.11
N ILE A 776 -11.51 -21.00 -24.22
CA ILE A 776 -10.98 -22.23 -24.82
C ILE A 776 -9.64 -22.58 -24.18
N GLN A 777 -9.40 -23.88 -23.99
CA GLN A 777 -8.13 -24.40 -23.50
C GLN A 777 -7.62 -25.51 -24.43
N PHE A 778 -6.31 -25.49 -24.69
CA PHE A 778 -5.63 -26.52 -25.47
C PHE A 778 -4.12 -26.50 -25.19
N GLU A 779 -3.45 -27.59 -25.57
CA GLU A 779 -2.00 -27.74 -25.49
C GLU A 779 -1.41 -27.91 -26.88
N THR A 780 -0.14 -27.52 -27.04
CA THR A 780 0.57 -27.63 -28.31
C THR A 780 1.60 -28.75 -28.27
N GLU A 781 1.96 -29.29 -29.44
CA GLU A 781 3.23 -30.01 -29.59
C GLU A 781 4.41 -29.11 -29.19
N ALA A 782 5.52 -29.72 -28.74
CA ALA A 782 6.70 -28.97 -28.34
C ALA A 782 7.34 -28.26 -29.55
N SER A 783 7.58 -26.96 -29.43
CA SER A 783 8.23 -26.15 -30.48
C SER A 783 8.95 -24.94 -29.88
N SER A 784 9.68 -24.21 -30.71
CA SER A 784 10.24 -22.90 -30.40
C SER A 784 9.46 -21.75 -31.04
N SER A 785 8.47 -22.05 -31.89
CA SER A 785 7.66 -21.07 -32.58
C SER A 785 6.21 -21.56 -32.74
N PHE A 786 5.27 -20.68 -32.44
CA PHE A 786 3.84 -20.97 -32.40
C PHE A 786 3.08 -19.86 -33.12
N ALA A 787 2.50 -20.18 -34.28
CA ALA A 787 1.52 -19.36 -34.97
C ALA A 787 0.13 -19.94 -34.66
N ILE A 788 -0.60 -19.29 -33.76
CA ILE A 788 -1.91 -19.74 -33.28
C ILE A 788 -3.00 -18.92 -33.97
N ASN A 789 -3.99 -19.58 -34.53
CA ASN A 789 -5.15 -18.96 -35.17
C ASN A 789 -6.43 -19.55 -34.57
N VAL A 790 -7.27 -18.70 -33.98
CA VAL A 790 -8.61 -19.05 -33.47
C VAL A 790 -9.63 -18.35 -34.35
N GLU A 791 -10.38 -19.13 -35.13
CA GLU A 791 -11.49 -18.63 -35.94
C GLU A 791 -12.80 -18.81 -35.18
N GLN A 792 -13.45 -17.70 -34.85
CA GLN A 792 -14.75 -17.68 -34.20
C GLN A 792 -15.89 -17.49 -35.22
N ALA A 793 -17.12 -17.82 -34.84
CA ALA A 793 -18.32 -17.67 -35.65
C ALA A 793 -19.56 -17.41 -34.78
N GLY A 794 -20.68 -17.07 -35.42
CA GLY A 794 -21.93 -16.77 -34.71
C GLY A 794 -22.00 -15.34 -34.20
N GLU A 795 -22.83 -15.12 -33.18
CA GLU A 795 -23.12 -13.80 -32.60
C GLU A 795 -22.10 -13.45 -31.51
N ASN A 796 -22.05 -12.18 -31.11
CA ASN A 796 -21.13 -11.71 -30.08
C ASN A 796 -21.72 -12.06 -28.69
N ILE A 797 -20.91 -12.65 -27.82
CA ILE A 797 -21.24 -12.88 -26.41
C ILE A 797 -20.95 -11.57 -25.68
N LEU A 798 -22.00 -10.94 -25.17
CA LEU A 798 -21.86 -9.75 -24.34
C LEU A 798 -21.82 -10.19 -22.88
N PRO A 799 -20.75 -9.89 -22.13
CA PRO A 799 -20.71 -10.20 -20.71
C PRO A 799 -21.86 -9.48 -19.99
N VAL A 800 -22.56 -10.19 -19.11
CA VAL A 800 -23.75 -9.65 -18.42
C VAL A 800 -23.39 -9.36 -16.98
N SER A 801 -22.77 -8.20 -16.72
CA SER A 801 -22.40 -7.84 -15.35
C SER A 801 -23.65 -7.66 -14.48
N TYR A 802 -23.96 -8.67 -13.66
CA TYR A 802 -25.03 -8.61 -12.67
C TYR A 802 -24.47 -8.09 -11.35
N ARG A 803 -24.62 -6.79 -11.12
CA ARG A 803 -24.48 -6.17 -9.80
C ARG A 803 -25.77 -5.47 -9.45
N SER A 804 -26.44 -5.91 -8.39
CA SER A 804 -27.72 -5.33 -7.97
C SER A 804 -27.86 -5.22 -6.46
N THR A 805 -28.30 -4.06 -5.99
CA THR A 805 -28.89 -3.92 -4.67
C THR A 805 -30.35 -4.36 -4.75
N HIS A 806 -30.74 -5.36 -3.96
CA HIS A 806 -32.04 -6.04 -4.09
C HIS A 806 -32.69 -6.25 -2.71
N PRO A 807 -33.99 -5.92 -2.54
CA PRO A 807 -34.73 -6.27 -1.33
C PRO A 807 -34.78 -7.78 -1.13
N TYR A 808 -34.42 -8.26 0.06
CA TYR A 808 -34.33 -9.70 0.29
C TYR A 808 -35.68 -10.45 0.30
N THR A 809 -36.81 -9.73 0.32
CA THR A 809 -38.17 -10.32 0.23
C THR A 809 -38.69 -10.40 -1.20
N ASP A 810 -38.05 -9.74 -2.15
CA ASP A 810 -38.53 -9.63 -3.51
C ASP A 810 -38.03 -10.80 -4.36
N PRO A 811 -38.85 -11.32 -5.29
CA PRO A 811 -38.38 -12.34 -6.23
C PRO A 811 -37.21 -11.80 -7.06
N PHE A 812 -36.12 -12.58 -7.16
CA PHE A 812 -34.94 -12.18 -7.91
C PHE A 812 -34.93 -12.85 -9.28
N VAL A 813 -34.96 -12.07 -10.36
CA VAL A 813 -35.04 -12.59 -11.74
C VAL A 813 -33.84 -12.13 -12.55
N ILE A 814 -33.09 -13.10 -13.09
CA ILE A 814 -32.00 -12.86 -14.02
C ILE A 814 -32.60 -12.70 -15.42
N LYS A 815 -32.47 -11.51 -16.01
CA LYS A 815 -33.02 -11.18 -17.33
C LYS A 815 -32.05 -11.61 -18.43
N LEU A 816 -32.27 -12.80 -18.99
CA LEU A 816 -31.48 -13.34 -20.10
C LEU A 816 -32.13 -13.00 -21.45
N SER A 817 -31.31 -12.85 -22.50
CA SER A 817 -31.80 -12.80 -23.88
C SER A 817 -32.41 -14.16 -24.28
N SER A 818 -33.32 -14.15 -25.26
CA SER A 818 -34.10 -15.35 -25.65
C SER A 818 -33.25 -16.53 -26.15
N ASP A 819 -32.01 -16.27 -26.56
CA ASP A 819 -31.05 -17.22 -27.09
C ASP A 819 -30.02 -17.71 -26.05
N VAL A 820 -30.05 -17.17 -24.83
CA VAL A 820 -29.21 -17.59 -23.70
C VAL A 820 -30.03 -18.46 -22.75
N LYS A 821 -29.49 -19.62 -22.38
CA LYS A 821 -30.13 -20.58 -21.45
C LYS A 821 -29.35 -20.66 -20.15
N LEU A 822 -30.07 -20.59 -19.03
CA LEU A 822 -29.51 -20.92 -17.71
C LEU A 822 -29.56 -22.45 -17.52
N THR A 823 -28.39 -23.08 -17.36
CA THR A 823 -28.26 -24.54 -17.25
C THR A 823 -28.03 -25.02 -15.83
N ASP A 824 -27.28 -24.28 -15.01
CA ASP A 824 -26.91 -24.70 -13.65
C ASP A 824 -26.72 -23.50 -12.70
N VAL A 825 -26.61 -23.78 -11.39
CA VAL A 825 -26.43 -22.78 -10.32
C VAL A 825 -25.40 -23.29 -9.31
N HIS A 826 -24.41 -22.47 -9.00
CA HIS A 826 -23.40 -22.73 -7.99
C HIS A 826 -23.40 -21.61 -6.95
N ASP A 827 -23.79 -21.91 -5.73
CA ASP A 827 -23.93 -20.93 -4.65
C ASP A 827 -23.03 -21.30 -3.44
N PRO A 828 -21.73 -20.99 -3.51
CA PRO A 828 -20.80 -21.29 -2.42
C PRO A 828 -21.10 -20.49 -1.15
N GLN A 829 -21.85 -19.37 -1.28
CA GLN A 829 -22.13 -18.42 -0.22
C GLN A 829 -23.47 -18.62 0.49
N GLY A 830 -24.35 -19.48 -0.04
CA GLY A 830 -25.67 -19.75 0.53
C GLY A 830 -26.60 -18.55 0.46
N LEU A 831 -26.62 -17.84 -0.66
CA LEU A 831 -27.53 -16.73 -0.96
C LEU A 831 -28.86 -17.17 -1.55
N VAL A 832 -28.91 -18.31 -2.25
CA VAL A 832 -30.09 -18.85 -2.91
C VAL A 832 -30.76 -19.85 -1.98
N GLN A 833 -31.99 -19.53 -1.56
CA GLN A 833 -32.81 -20.40 -0.75
C GLN A 833 -33.58 -21.42 -1.60
N ASP A 834 -34.16 -20.98 -2.72
CA ASP A 834 -34.92 -21.84 -3.63
C ASP A 834 -34.88 -21.31 -5.08
N ARG A 835 -35.15 -22.20 -6.04
CA ARG A 835 -35.27 -21.87 -7.47
C ARG A 835 -36.69 -22.17 -7.95
N THR A 836 -37.35 -21.15 -8.45
CA THR A 836 -38.71 -21.25 -9.02
C THR A 836 -38.66 -21.16 -10.54
N GLU A 837 -39.78 -21.44 -11.22
CA GLU A 837 -39.91 -21.19 -12.66
C GLU A 837 -39.73 -19.70 -13.02
N ALA A 838 -40.02 -18.80 -12.07
CA ALA A 838 -39.96 -17.35 -12.26
C ALA A 838 -38.57 -16.74 -11.95
N GLY A 839 -37.68 -17.44 -11.25
CA GLY A 839 -36.39 -16.91 -10.82
C GLY A 839 -35.87 -17.55 -9.52
N PHE A 840 -35.18 -16.75 -8.70
CA PHE A 840 -34.54 -17.15 -7.46
C PHE A 840 -35.23 -16.55 -6.24
N VAL A 841 -35.37 -17.36 -5.19
CA VAL A 841 -35.70 -16.89 -3.84
C VAL A 841 -34.38 -16.77 -3.09
N LEU A 842 -34.03 -15.56 -2.65
CA LEU A 842 -32.79 -15.30 -1.94
C LEU A 842 -33.00 -15.33 -0.42
N ILE A 843 -31.92 -15.48 0.34
CA ILE A 843 -32.01 -15.46 1.81
C ILE A 843 -32.57 -14.13 2.31
N GLU A 844 -33.46 -14.17 3.28
CA GLU A 844 -34.08 -12.97 3.87
C GLU A 844 -33.17 -12.29 4.91
N LYS A 845 -31.91 -12.02 4.54
CA LYS A 845 -30.89 -11.41 5.41
C LYS A 845 -30.08 -10.38 4.63
N ALA A 846 -29.95 -9.19 5.21
CA ALA A 846 -29.11 -8.15 4.64
C ALA A 846 -27.65 -8.59 4.61
N ARG A 847 -27.06 -8.62 3.41
CA ARG A 847 -25.72 -9.17 3.15
C ARG A 847 -25.29 -8.88 1.72
N LYS A 848 -23.99 -8.62 1.54
CA LYS A 848 -23.35 -8.64 0.22
C LYS A 848 -22.80 -10.04 -0.07
N GLY A 849 -22.87 -10.48 -1.32
CA GLY A 849 -22.28 -11.75 -1.70
C GLY A 849 -22.38 -12.08 -3.19
N THR A 850 -21.91 -13.27 -3.52
CA THR A 850 -21.84 -13.77 -4.89
C THR A 850 -22.33 -15.22 -4.98
N PHE A 851 -23.18 -15.48 -5.97
CA PHE A 851 -23.45 -16.82 -6.48
C PHE A 851 -23.25 -16.84 -7.99
N PHE A 852 -23.21 -18.02 -8.60
CA PHE A 852 -22.89 -18.19 -10.01
C PHE A 852 -24.00 -18.95 -10.72
N VAL A 853 -24.28 -18.57 -11.96
CA VAL A 853 -25.23 -19.28 -12.82
C VAL A 853 -24.53 -19.70 -14.10
N GLN A 854 -24.67 -20.96 -14.49
CA GLN A 854 -24.10 -21.43 -15.75
C GLN A 854 -25.02 -21.02 -16.89
N LEU A 855 -24.46 -20.32 -17.87
CA LEU A 855 -25.15 -19.87 -19.06
C LEU A 855 -24.66 -20.66 -20.28
N LYS A 856 -25.55 -20.86 -21.24
CA LYS A 856 -25.26 -21.47 -22.54
C LYS A 856 -25.88 -20.65 -23.66
N GLN A 857 -25.06 -20.28 -24.65
CA GLN A 857 -25.48 -19.56 -25.86
C GLN A 857 -24.76 -20.16 -27.08
N GLY A 858 -25.54 -20.62 -28.06
CA GLY A 858 -24.98 -21.42 -29.16
C GLY A 858 -24.28 -22.68 -28.64
N ASP A 859 -23.01 -22.84 -29.00
CA ASP A 859 -22.20 -24.00 -28.65
C ASP A 859 -21.37 -23.79 -27.37
N LEU A 860 -21.37 -22.56 -26.82
CA LEU A 860 -20.51 -22.19 -25.70
C LEU A 860 -21.29 -22.12 -24.39
N SER A 861 -20.60 -22.46 -23.30
CA SER A 861 -21.09 -22.34 -21.93
C SER A 861 -20.02 -21.74 -21.02
N TRP A 862 -20.46 -20.94 -20.05
CA TRP A 862 -19.62 -20.29 -19.04
C TRP A 862 -20.43 -20.05 -17.76
N TRP A 863 -19.78 -19.74 -16.66
CA TRP A 863 -20.43 -19.27 -15.43
C TRP A 863 -20.54 -17.76 -15.45
N GLU A 864 -21.70 -17.19 -15.14
CA GLU A 864 -21.88 -15.77 -14.91
C GLU A 864 -21.93 -15.51 -13.42
N ALA A 865 -21.11 -14.57 -12.93
CA ALA A 865 -21.14 -14.16 -11.54
C ALA A 865 -22.32 -13.20 -11.27
N VAL A 866 -23.09 -13.51 -10.23
CA VAL A 866 -24.24 -12.70 -9.79
C VAL A 866 -23.91 -12.09 -8.44
N ASN A 867 -23.57 -10.80 -8.47
CA ASN A 867 -23.18 -10.04 -7.29
C ASN A 867 -24.38 -9.29 -6.74
N VAL A 868 -24.79 -9.62 -5.52
CA VAL A 868 -25.97 -9.04 -4.89
C VAL A 868 -25.62 -8.34 -3.59
N GLU A 869 -26.26 -7.19 -3.38
CA GLU A 869 -26.37 -6.57 -2.07
C GLU A 869 -27.82 -6.71 -1.61
N LEU A 870 -28.06 -7.65 -0.72
CA LEU A 870 -29.37 -7.86 -0.13
C LEU A 870 -29.63 -6.79 0.92
N ILE A 871 -30.73 -6.06 0.77
CA ILE A 871 -31.15 -5.00 1.68
C ILE A 871 -32.54 -5.27 2.25
N ALA A 872 -32.88 -4.58 3.34
CA ALA A 872 -34.23 -4.62 3.88
C ALA A 872 -35.26 -4.07 2.88
N PRO A 873 -36.49 -4.63 2.83
CA PRO A 873 -37.55 -4.15 1.94
C PRO A 873 -38.04 -2.74 2.26
N VAL A 874 -37.80 -2.29 3.48
CA VAL A 874 -38.04 -0.91 3.92
C VAL A 874 -36.76 -0.39 4.54
N VAL A 875 -36.35 0.81 4.14
CA VAL A 875 -35.18 1.50 4.69
C VAL A 875 -35.67 2.66 5.56
N PRO A 876 -35.47 2.61 6.88
CA PRO A 876 -35.77 3.72 7.76
C PRO A 876 -34.62 4.73 7.76
N VAL A 877 -34.93 6.02 7.60
CA VAL A 877 -33.96 7.11 7.60
C VAL A 877 -34.39 8.18 8.60
N TYR A 878 -33.52 8.53 9.54
CA TYR A 878 -33.74 9.67 10.43
C TYR A 878 -33.39 10.98 9.71
N SER A 879 -34.14 12.04 9.99
CA SER A 879 -33.85 13.40 9.52
C SER A 879 -34.35 14.44 10.51
N GLU A 880 -33.74 15.62 10.50
CA GLU A 880 -34.16 16.77 11.29
C GLU A 880 -34.40 17.97 10.38
N GLU A 881 -35.55 18.61 10.52
CA GLU A 881 -35.92 19.79 9.73
C GLU A 881 -36.52 20.85 10.66
N GLY A 882 -35.85 22.00 10.79
CA GLY A 882 -36.32 23.11 11.63
C GLY A 882 -36.50 22.72 13.10
N GLY A 883 -35.67 21.81 13.63
CA GLY A 883 -35.77 21.30 15.00
C GLY A 883 -36.86 20.25 15.22
N THR A 884 -37.57 19.86 14.15
CA THR A 884 -38.54 18.74 14.20
C THR A 884 -37.86 17.47 13.70
N HIS A 885 -38.08 16.37 14.41
CA HIS A 885 -37.44 15.09 14.15
C HIS A 885 -38.37 14.18 13.36
N TYR A 886 -37.81 13.46 12.38
CA TYR A 886 -38.60 12.57 11.52
C TYR A 886 -37.91 11.24 11.29
N VAL A 887 -38.72 10.19 11.13
CA VAL A 887 -38.33 8.94 10.49
C VAL A 887 -39.05 8.86 9.16
N THR A 888 -38.28 8.78 8.09
CA THR A 888 -38.80 8.48 6.76
C THR A 888 -38.62 7.00 6.49
N LEU A 889 -39.74 6.30 6.27
CA LEU A 889 -39.75 4.91 5.85
C LEU A 889 -39.85 4.87 4.33
N GLU A 890 -38.80 4.39 3.68
CA GLU A 890 -38.76 4.24 2.23
C GLU A 890 -38.90 2.77 1.84
N SER A 891 -39.95 2.42 1.10
CA SER A 891 -40.06 1.09 0.51
C SER A 891 -39.05 0.95 -0.64
N LYS A 892 -38.15 -0.03 -0.51
CA LYS A 892 -37.26 -0.48 -1.58
C LYS A 892 -37.84 -1.68 -2.33
N SER A 893 -38.86 -2.33 -1.76
CA SER A 893 -39.58 -3.45 -2.35
C SER A 893 -40.49 -3.02 -3.50
N SER A 894 -40.63 -3.91 -4.47
CA SER A 894 -41.66 -3.90 -5.51
C SER A 894 -43.02 -4.41 -5.02
N LEU A 895 -43.05 -5.03 -3.83
CA LEU A 895 -44.25 -5.54 -3.16
C LEU A 895 -44.77 -4.53 -2.13
N GLU A 896 -46.03 -4.69 -1.73
CA GLU A 896 -46.58 -3.94 -0.60
C GLU A 896 -45.96 -4.42 0.72
N CYS A 897 -45.52 -3.48 1.54
CA CYS A 897 -44.89 -3.75 2.83
C CYS A 897 -45.82 -3.28 3.96
N ALA A 898 -46.34 -4.20 4.75
CA ALA A 898 -46.99 -3.86 6.02
C ALA A 898 -45.90 -3.51 7.05
N VAL A 899 -45.97 -2.31 7.61
CA VAL A 899 -44.98 -1.77 8.56
C VAL A 899 -45.66 -1.31 9.84
N ASP A 900 -45.23 -1.87 10.97
CA ASP A 900 -45.60 -1.41 12.31
C ASP A 900 -44.38 -0.75 12.97
N LEU A 901 -44.43 0.56 13.14
CA LEU A 901 -43.42 1.32 13.87
C LEU A 901 -43.83 1.42 15.33
N LYS A 902 -42.95 0.98 16.23
CA LYS A 902 -43.12 1.15 17.68
C LYS A 902 -41.92 1.88 18.27
N PHE A 903 -42.20 3.02 18.90
CA PHE A 903 -41.20 3.81 19.61
C PHE A 903 -41.80 4.42 20.87
N LYS A 904 -41.47 3.83 22.03
CA LYS A 904 -42.07 4.20 23.33
C LYS A 904 -43.60 4.16 23.23
N SER A 905 -44.28 5.29 23.44
CA SER A 905 -45.73 5.42 23.33
C SER A 905 -46.24 5.70 21.91
N LEU A 906 -45.34 5.91 20.94
CA LEU A 906 -45.72 6.09 19.53
C LEU A 906 -45.86 4.72 18.86
N GLU A 907 -47.06 4.41 18.38
CA GLU A 907 -47.37 3.24 17.58
C GLU A 907 -48.04 3.69 16.27
N LYS A 908 -47.53 3.25 15.12
CA LYS A 908 -48.09 3.57 13.80
C LYS A 908 -48.01 2.35 12.89
N SER A 909 -49.15 1.93 12.36
CA SER A 909 -49.26 0.87 11.35
C SER A 909 -49.55 1.48 9.99
N ILE A 910 -48.74 1.16 8.99
CA ILE A 910 -48.88 1.66 7.61
C ILE A 910 -48.66 0.53 6.61
N VAL A 911 -49.24 0.66 5.41
CA VAL A 911 -48.92 -0.19 4.27
C VAL A 911 -48.22 0.68 3.24
N LEU A 912 -46.93 0.40 2.99
CA LEU A 912 -46.13 1.10 2.00
C LEU A 912 -46.27 0.40 0.65
N LYS A 913 -46.69 1.14 -0.38
CA LYS A 913 -46.63 0.69 -1.77
C LYS A 913 -45.19 0.74 -2.31
N ALA A 914 -44.96 0.11 -3.45
CA ALA A 914 -43.65 0.11 -4.12
C ALA A 914 -43.11 1.54 -4.32
N GLY A 915 -41.89 1.78 -3.85
CA GLY A 915 -41.23 3.11 -3.91
C GLY A 915 -41.87 4.20 -3.05
N GLN A 916 -42.92 3.91 -2.28
CA GLN A 916 -43.56 4.90 -1.41
C GLN A 916 -42.60 5.31 -0.28
N ARG A 917 -42.65 6.60 0.04
CA ARG A 917 -42.01 7.18 1.22
C ARG A 917 -43.09 7.68 2.15
N GLU A 918 -43.03 7.26 3.41
CA GLU A 918 -43.88 7.78 4.48
C GLU A 918 -43.00 8.49 5.51
N LYS A 919 -43.28 9.76 5.76
CA LYS A 919 -42.57 10.56 6.75
C LYS A 919 -43.38 10.61 8.04
N ILE A 920 -42.76 10.21 9.14
CA ILE A 920 -43.39 10.10 10.46
C ILE A 920 -42.65 11.05 11.39
N GLU A 921 -43.38 11.99 11.98
CA GLU A 921 -42.82 12.88 12.99
C GLU A 921 -42.55 12.11 14.28
N LEU A 922 -41.34 12.30 14.83
CA LEU A 922 -40.96 11.84 16.15
C LEU A 922 -41.11 13.01 17.13
N PRO A 923 -42.04 12.94 18.10
CA PRO A 923 -42.14 13.95 19.12
C PRO A 923 -40.84 14.07 19.91
N ALA A 924 -40.27 15.28 19.99
CA ALA A 924 -39.03 15.54 20.74
C ALA A 924 -39.12 15.09 22.21
N SER A 925 -40.33 15.06 22.80
CA SER A 925 -40.60 14.56 24.15
C SER A 925 -40.28 13.07 24.33
N LEU A 926 -40.27 12.27 23.27
CA LEU A 926 -39.94 10.85 23.30
C LEU A 926 -38.43 10.60 23.11
N LEU A 927 -37.66 11.61 22.70
CA LEU A 927 -36.23 11.47 22.46
C LEU A 927 -35.40 11.68 23.73
N SER A 928 -34.14 11.29 23.67
CA SER A 928 -33.15 11.43 24.74
C SER A 928 -31.77 11.67 24.13
N LYS A 929 -30.90 12.40 24.84
CA LYS A 929 -29.51 12.63 24.39
C LYS A 929 -28.79 11.31 24.10
N GLY A 930 -27.97 11.27 23.06
CA GLY A 930 -27.24 10.09 22.60
C GLY A 930 -28.07 9.21 21.65
N SER A 931 -27.89 7.90 21.73
CA SER A 931 -28.51 6.88 20.88
C SER A 931 -30.02 6.75 21.11
N ASN A 932 -30.83 6.80 20.08
CA ASN A 932 -32.27 6.53 20.15
C ASN A 932 -32.60 5.34 19.24
N ARG A 933 -33.13 4.28 19.84
CA ARG A 933 -33.43 3.02 19.15
C ARG A 933 -34.91 2.92 18.83
N ILE A 934 -35.22 2.75 17.56
CA ILE A 934 -36.58 2.55 17.05
C ILE A 934 -36.68 1.16 16.44
N MET A 935 -37.69 0.41 16.88
CA MET A 935 -37.98 -0.93 16.37
C MET A 935 -39.11 -0.84 15.35
N ILE A 936 -38.89 -1.39 14.17
CA ILE A 936 -39.81 -1.29 13.04
C ILE A 936 -40.06 -2.70 12.54
N GLN A 937 -41.29 -3.18 12.70
CA GLN A 937 -41.69 -4.48 12.19
C GLN A 937 -42.14 -4.34 10.73
N VAL A 938 -41.58 -5.15 9.83
CA VAL A 938 -41.95 -5.21 8.42
C VAL A 938 -42.34 -6.65 8.09
N GLY A 939 -43.65 -6.93 8.05
CA GLY A 939 -44.17 -8.29 8.02
C GLY A 939 -43.63 -9.13 9.19
N LYS A 940 -42.84 -10.17 8.90
CA LYS A 940 -42.19 -11.01 9.91
C LYS A 940 -40.79 -10.54 10.34
N HIS A 941 -40.24 -9.52 9.68
CA HIS A 941 -38.89 -9.02 9.94
C HIS A 941 -38.89 -7.84 10.88
N THR A 942 -37.94 -7.78 11.80
CA THR A 942 -37.75 -6.63 12.68
C THR A 942 -36.52 -5.85 12.21
N LEU A 943 -36.74 -4.60 11.82
CA LEU A 943 -35.70 -3.63 11.51
C LEU A 943 -35.43 -2.76 12.73
N LYS A 944 -34.19 -2.31 12.82
CA LYS A 944 -33.70 -1.46 13.90
C LYS A 944 -33.09 -0.21 13.29
N LEU A 945 -33.61 0.95 13.68
CA LEU A 945 -33.01 2.24 13.40
C LEU A 945 -32.41 2.77 14.70
N ASP A 946 -31.08 2.79 14.78
CA ASP A 946 -30.37 3.60 15.77
C ASP A 946 -30.01 4.92 15.10
N TYR A 947 -30.25 6.05 15.77
CA TYR A 947 -29.66 7.34 15.42
C TYR A 947 -29.16 8.02 16.68
N ILE A 948 -28.07 8.77 16.57
CA ILE A 948 -27.40 9.37 17.72
C ILE A 948 -27.58 10.89 17.62
N ASN A 949 -28.14 11.50 18.67
CA ASN A 949 -28.26 12.95 18.78
C ASN A 949 -28.06 13.40 20.24
N TRP A 950 -26.96 14.09 20.49
CA TRP A 950 -26.58 14.57 21.82
C TRP A 950 -27.13 15.97 22.16
N GLU A 951 -27.68 16.68 21.17
CA GLU A 951 -28.15 18.08 21.29
C GLU A 951 -29.65 18.19 21.60
N ILE A 952 -30.29 17.09 22.01
CA ILE A 952 -31.71 17.09 22.39
C ILE A 952 -31.90 17.88 23.70
N PRO A 953 -32.71 18.95 23.73
CA PRO A 953 -32.77 19.90 24.86
C PRO A 953 -33.49 19.39 26.12
N LYS A 954 -34.00 18.15 26.11
CA LYS A 954 -34.82 17.60 27.19
C LYS A 954 -34.00 17.34 28.45
N VAL A 955 -34.45 17.87 29.58
CA VAL A 955 -33.93 17.54 30.92
C VAL A 955 -34.68 16.32 31.45
N ALA A 956 -33.96 15.24 31.73
CA ALA A 956 -34.50 14.03 32.37
C ALA A 956 -34.02 13.92 33.83
N ALA A 957 -34.66 13.05 34.62
CA ALA A 957 -34.18 12.73 35.96
C ALA A 957 -32.93 11.86 35.86
N TYR A 958 -31.75 12.45 36.04
CA TYR A 958 -30.48 11.72 36.04
C TYR A 958 -30.08 11.32 37.45
N GLU A 959 -29.61 10.08 37.60
CA GLU A 959 -29.03 9.56 38.84
C GLU A 959 -27.62 9.02 38.57
N ALA A 960 -26.63 9.83 38.91
CA ALA A 960 -25.23 9.41 38.88
C ALA A 960 -25.00 8.30 39.92
N GLN A 961 -24.38 7.19 39.49
CA GLN A 961 -24.07 6.07 40.37
C GLN A 961 -22.69 6.29 41.03
N ASP A 962 -22.56 5.94 42.31
CA ASP A 962 -21.26 5.94 42.99
C ASP A 962 -20.48 4.67 42.65
N LEU A 963 -19.40 4.83 41.89
CA LEU A 963 -18.54 3.75 41.43
C LEU A 963 -17.28 3.55 42.30
N SER A 964 -17.11 4.36 43.36
CA SER A 964 -15.85 4.43 44.13
C SER A 964 -15.38 3.09 44.71
N ALA A 965 -16.33 2.22 45.09
CA ALA A 965 -16.04 0.89 45.62
C ALA A 965 -15.47 -0.08 44.56
N TYR A 966 -15.62 0.22 43.27
CA TYR A 966 -15.21 -0.63 42.16
C TYR A 966 -13.97 -0.13 41.43
N TYR A 967 -13.55 1.12 41.66
CA TYR A 967 -12.35 1.67 41.02
C TYR A 967 -11.11 0.86 41.39
N ASN A 968 -10.43 0.33 40.37
CA ASN A 968 -9.25 -0.51 40.54
C ASN A 968 -7.96 0.24 40.21
N ASP A 969 -8.01 1.36 39.49
CA ASP A 969 -6.83 2.19 39.18
C ASP A 969 -7.18 3.68 38.98
N ARG A 970 -6.17 4.49 38.67
CA ARG A 970 -6.29 5.85 38.15
C ARG A 970 -6.05 5.85 36.64
N VAL A 971 -6.84 6.61 35.89
CA VAL A 971 -6.78 6.64 34.41
C VAL A 971 -5.40 7.03 33.88
N THR A 972 -4.66 7.88 34.61
CA THR A 972 -3.30 8.32 34.26
C THR A 972 -2.29 7.18 34.17
N ASN A 973 -2.53 6.06 34.86
CA ASN A 973 -1.59 4.96 34.96
C ASN A 973 -1.60 4.04 33.75
N ILE A 974 -2.55 4.18 32.81
CA ILE A 974 -2.77 3.24 31.71
C ILE A 974 -1.51 2.95 30.87
N PHE A 975 -0.65 3.93 30.63
CA PHE A 975 0.63 3.74 29.91
C PHE A 975 1.86 3.75 30.83
N GLU A 976 1.66 3.80 32.15
CA GLU A 976 2.70 3.64 33.18
C GLU A 976 2.81 2.20 33.68
N GLN A 977 1.75 1.40 33.48
CA GLN A 977 1.73 -0.03 33.79
C GLN A 977 2.69 -0.85 32.91
N LYS A 978 3.01 -2.06 33.39
CA LYS A 978 3.68 -3.10 32.61
C LYS A 978 2.75 -4.29 32.42
N TYR A 979 2.24 -4.43 31.20
CA TYR A 979 1.42 -5.54 30.71
C TYR A 979 2.32 -6.70 30.27
N LEU A 980 2.62 -7.60 31.21
CA LEU A 980 3.59 -8.69 31.02
C LEU A 980 2.95 -10.07 30.80
N SER A 981 1.66 -10.23 31.12
CA SER A 981 0.97 -11.53 31.03
C SER A 981 -0.53 -11.33 30.76
N PRO A 982 -1.16 -12.17 29.93
CA PRO A 982 -0.57 -13.33 29.23
C PRO A 982 0.27 -12.91 28.01
N ARG A 983 1.37 -13.61 27.75
CA ARG A 983 2.19 -13.50 26.53
C ARG A 983 2.60 -14.89 26.06
N PRO A 984 2.62 -15.18 24.76
CA PRO A 984 2.97 -16.51 24.29
C PRO A 984 4.49 -16.72 24.40
N ASP A 985 4.90 -17.96 24.72
CA ASP A 985 6.30 -18.38 24.71
C ASP A 985 6.70 -18.90 23.32
N VAL A 986 6.52 -18.06 22.30
CA VAL A 986 6.82 -18.37 20.89
C VAL A 986 7.51 -17.18 20.21
N PRO A 987 8.26 -17.41 19.12
CA PRO A 987 8.73 -16.35 18.24
C PRO A 987 7.59 -15.49 17.66
N THR A 988 7.43 -14.25 18.11
CA THR A 988 6.37 -13.35 17.64
C THR A 988 6.67 -11.87 17.88
N LEU A 989 5.98 -10.98 17.13
CA LEU A 989 5.93 -9.54 17.39
C LEU A 989 4.70 -9.24 18.25
N GLN A 990 4.87 -8.34 19.23
CA GLN A 990 3.84 -8.06 20.23
C GLN A 990 3.75 -6.57 20.54
N LEU A 991 2.62 -6.17 21.13
CA LEU A 991 2.51 -4.85 21.75
C LEU A 991 3.58 -4.70 22.85
N PRO A 992 4.31 -3.57 22.89
CA PRO A 992 5.27 -3.29 23.96
C PRO A 992 4.59 -3.34 25.35
N TRP A 993 5.37 -3.62 26.41
CA TRP A 993 4.80 -3.82 27.75
C TRP A 993 4.01 -2.64 28.31
N GLN A 994 4.14 -1.43 27.76
CA GLN A 994 3.41 -0.25 28.22
C GLN A 994 2.02 -0.13 27.57
N GLY A 995 1.62 -1.05 26.69
CA GLY A 995 0.29 -1.06 26.10
C GLY A 995 0.08 -0.07 24.95
N ILE A 996 1.16 0.52 24.42
CA ILE A 996 1.17 1.43 23.27
C ILE A 996 2.48 1.31 22.49
N GLY A 997 2.42 1.53 21.18
CA GLY A 997 3.54 1.43 20.25
C GLY A 997 3.45 0.17 19.38
N ASN A 998 4.58 -0.21 18.81
CA ASN A 998 4.78 -1.42 18.01
C ASN A 998 6.28 -1.76 18.03
N TRP A 999 6.71 -2.80 17.32
CA TRP A 999 8.12 -3.21 17.33
C TRP A 999 9.10 -2.19 16.70
N CYS A 1000 8.62 -1.34 15.78
CA CYS A 1000 9.40 -0.25 15.17
C CYS A 1000 9.53 0.97 16.08
N TYR A 1001 8.51 1.21 16.91
CA TYR A 1001 8.47 2.28 17.90
C TYR A 1001 8.20 1.72 19.31
N PRO A 1002 9.07 0.83 19.83
CA PRO A 1002 8.77 0.02 21.01
C PRO A 1002 8.85 0.79 22.32
N LEU A 1003 9.43 2.01 22.28
CA LEU A 1003 9.56 2.90 23.43
C LEU A 1003 8.50 4.02 23.43
N THR A 1004 7.50 3.93 22.54
CA THR A 1004 6.40 4.89 22.48
C THR A 1004 5.63 4.88 23.79
N THR A 1005 5.27 6.06 24.27
CA THR A 1005 4.36 6.26 25.40
C THR A 1005 3.54 7.52 25.17
N ALA A 1006 2.44 7.66 25.87
CA ALA A 1006 1.64 8.87 25.93
C ALA A 1006 1.43 9.26 27.39
N VAL A 1007 1.51 10.57 27.67
CA VAL A 1007 1.27 11.09 29.01
C VAL A 1007 -0.20 11.42 29.14
N ILE A 1008 -0.87 10.74 30.08
CA ILE A 1008 -2.27 10.98 30.42
C ILE A 1008 -2.32 11.85 31.67
N ASP A 1009 -3.14 12.89 31.62
CA ASP A 1009 -3.26 13.91 32.67
C ASP A 1009 -4.75 14.19 32.88
N ASP A 1010 -5.27 13.80 34.05
CA ASP A 1010 -6.67 13.94 34.42
C ASP A 1010 -6.96 15.15 35.32
N SER A 1011 -5.98 16.05 35.49
CA SER A 1011 -6.08 17.19 36.42
C SER A 1011 -7.30 18.05 36.17
N GLY A 1012 -7.53 18.52 34.94
CA GLY A 1012 -8.68 19.37 34.61
C GLY A 1012 -10.03 18.69 34.86
N LEU A 1013 -10.19 17.42 34.48
CA LEU A 1013 -11.40 16.66 34.80
C LEU A 1013 -11.60 16.58 36.32
N MET A 1014 -10.55 16.25 37.08
CA MET A 1014 -10.64 16.08 38.53
C MET A 1014 -10.85 17.40 39.28
N GLU A 1015 -10.34 18.52 38.77
CA GLU A 1015 -10.55 19.87 39.29
C GLU A 1015 -11.94 20.42 38.96
N SER A 1016 -12.54 20.02 37.84
CA SER A 1016 -13.88 20.45 37.42
C SER A 1016 -15.04 19.87 38.27
N ARG A 1017 -14.74 19.00 39.23
CA ARG A 1017 -15.74 18.36 40.09
C ARG A 1017 -16.37 19.34 41.07
N GLU A 1018 -17.69 19.43 41.06
CA GLU A 1018 -18.47 20.06 42.12
C GLU A 1018 -19.15 18.98 42.97
N ASN A 1019 -18.84 18.90 44.27
CA ASN A 1019 -19.33 17.83 45.16
C ASN A 1019 -19.11 16.42 44.58
N ASN A 1020 -17.89 16.14 44.12
CA ASN A 1020 -17.48 14.90 43.44
C ASN A 1020 -18.21 14.60 42.12
N THR A 1021 -18.93 15.57 41.54
CA THR A 1021 -19.71 15.37 40.32
C THR A 1021 -19.19 16.27 39.21
N VAL A 1022 -18.99 15.71 38.01
CA VAL A 1022 -18.80 16.47 36.77
C VAL A 1022 -20.05 16.40 35.92
N THR A 1023 -20.35 17.42 35.13
CA THR A 1023 -21.56 17.44 34.27
C THR A 1023 -21.18 17.77 32.84
N PHE A 1024 -21.59 16.90 31.90
CA PHE A 1024 -21.38 17.11 30.47
C PHE A 1024 -22.72 16.97 29.75
N LEU A 1025 -23.08 17.97 28.94
CA LEU A 1025 -24.39 18.01 28.27
C LEU A 1025 -25.54 17.74 29.27
N ASP A 1026 -25.51 18.40 30.43
CA ASP A 1026 -26.49 18.23 31.53
C ASP A 1026 -26.55 16.83 32.18
N ILE A 1027 -25.65 15.91 31.82
CA ILE A 1027 -25.56 14.57 32.39
C ILE A 1027 -24.51 14.57 33.51
N PRO A 1028 -24.91 14.39 34.79
CA PRO A 1028 -23.97 14.36 35.91
C PRO A 1028 -23.27 13.01 36.00
N PHE A 1029 -21.99 12.96 36.38
CA PHE A 1029 -21.24 11.74 36.67
C PHE A 1029 -20.51 11.88 38.01
N ASN A 1030 -20.69 10.91 38.91
CA ASN A 1030 -19.98 10.89 40.20
C ASN A 1030 -18.59 10.27 40.00
N ILE A 1031 -17.54 11.03 40.34
CA ILE A 1031 -16.14 10.61 40.28
C ILE A 1031 -15.47 10.97 41.60
N THR A 1032 -15.42 10.02 42.53
CA THR A 1032 -14.94 10.24 43.91
C THR A 1032 -13.61 9.53 44.17
N GLY A 1033 -12.71 10.18 44.92
CA GLY A 1033 -11.43 9.59 45.35
C GLY A 1033 -10.26 9.87 44.41
N ASP A 1034 -9.11 9.23 44.70
CA ASP A 1034 -7.87 9.33 43.93
C ASP A 1034 -7.84 8.37 42.74
N LYS A 1035 -8.41 7.17 42.90
CA LYS A 1035 -8.73 6.25 41.80
C LYS A 1035 -10.04 6.72 41.17
N ASN A 1036 -10.14 6.61 39.84
CA ASN A 1036 -11.25 7.20 39.08
C ASN A 1036 -11.68 6.36 37.88
N VAL A 1037 -11.23 5.10 37.78
CA VAL A 1037 -11.59 4.22 36.68
C VAL A 1037 -11.68 2.75 37.11
N ILE A 1038 -12.65 2.04 36.53
CA ILE A 1038 -12.80 0.59 36.60
C ILE A 1038 -12.25 0.02 35.30
N PHE A 1039 -10.98 -0.40 35.28
CA PHE A 1039 -10.39 -1.05 34.12
C PHE A 1039 -10.77 -2.53 34.03
N SER A 1040 -10.93 -3.00 32.81
CA SER A 1040 -10.99 -4.40 32.42
C SER A 1040 -10.02 -4.65 31.26
N SER A 1041 -9.45 -5.85 31.20
CA SER A 1041 -8.56 -6.27 30.11
C SER A 1041 -8.41 -7.79 30.07
N GLN A 1042 -7.94 -8.33 28.95
CA GLN A 1042 -7.40 -9.69 28.86
C GLN A 1042 -5.97 -9.77 29.45
N TRP A 1043 -5.32 -8.65 29.74
CA TRP A 1043 -4.09 -8.60 30.55
C TRP A 1043 -4.37 -8.89 32.02
N ASP A 1044 -3.50 -9.66 32.68
CA ASP A 1044 -3.63 -10.05 34.09
C ASP A 1044 -3.57 -8.86 35.07
N ASN A 1045 -3.16 -7.68 34.60
CA ASN A 1045 -3.18 -6.44 35.37
C ASN A 1045 -4.59 -6.06 35.85
N TYR A 1046 -5.63 -6.44 35.09
CA TYR A 1046 -7.02 -6.11 35.39
C TYR A 1046 -7.93 -7.32 35.14
N PRO A 1047 -9.10 -7.41 35.81
CA PRO A 1047 -10.04 -8.49 35.53
C PRO A 1047 -10.64 -8.40 34.12
N ALA A 1048 -10.81 -9.54 33.46
CA ALA A 1048 -11.49 -9.63 32.15
C ALA A 1048 -12.98 -9.26 32.21
N GLU A 1049 -13.58 -9.32 33.41
CA GLU A 1049 -14.97 -8.95 33.65
C GLU A 1049 -15.12 -8.23 35.00
N VAL A 1050 -15.88 -7.13 35.03
CA VAL A 1050 -16.29 -6.44 36.27
C VAL A 1050 -17.79 -6.22 36.30
N THR A 1051 -18.43 -6.59 37.41
CA THR A 1051 -19.88 -6.44 37.63
C THR A 1051 -20.15 -5.32 38.64
N ILE A 1052 -21.00 -4.37 38.24
CA ILE A 1052 -21.49 -3.24 39.04
C ILE A 1052 -22.99 -3.46 39.28
N PRO A 1053 -23.45 -3.68 40.53
CA PRO A 1053 -24.87 -3.81 40.85
C PRO A 1053 -25.64 -2.53 40.48
N LEU A 1054 -26.81 -2.71 39.86
CA LEU A 1054 -27.74 -1.63 39.54
C LEU A 1054 -29.09 -1.93 40.18
N THR A 1055 -29.88 -0.90 40.44
CA THR A 1055 -31.20 -1.05 41.05
C THR A 1055 -32.24 -0.17 40.36
N GLY A 1056 -33.52 -0.51 40.52
CA GLY A 1056 -34.65 0.24 39.96
C GLY A 1056 -34.82 0.04 38.45
N GLN A 1057 -35.55 0.96 37.82
CA GLN A 1057 -35.78 1.00 36.37
C GLN A 1057 -35.11 2.25 35.79
N ALA A 1058 -34.69 2.18 34.52
CA ALA A 1058 -34.11 3.31 33.80
C ALA A 1058 -34.43 3.20 32.30
N ASP A 1059 -34.58 4.34 31.64
CA ASP A 1059 -34.80 4.41 30.20
C ASP A 1059 -33.47 4.27 29.42
N LYS A 1060 -32.35 4.63 30.07
CA LYS A 1060 -31.04 4.74 29.44
C LYS A 1060 -29.92 4.74 30.48
N MET A 1061 -28.74 4.27 30.07
CA MET A 1061 -27.49 4.41 30.79
C MET A 1061 -26.50 5.26 29.98
N TYR A 1062 -25.86 6.22 30.65
CA TYR A 1062 -24.78 7.03 30.11
C TYR A 1062 -23.46 6.63 30.76
N LEU A 1063 -22.38 6.63 30.00
CA LEU A 1063 -21.07 6.17 30.41
C LEU A 1063 -20.01 7.20 30.02
N LEU A 1064 -19.16 7.56 30.98
CA LEU A 1064 -17.90 8.22 30.72
C LEU A 1064 -16.81 7.14 30.74
N MET A 1065 -16.16 6.90 29.60
CA MET A 1065 -15.23 5.78 29.44
C MET A 1065 -13.89 6.24 28.88
N ALA A 1066 -12.80 5.60 29.28
CA ALA A 1066 -11.47 5.87 28.75
C ALA A 1066 -10.67 4.58 28.68
N GLY A 1067 -9.80 4.44 27.69
CA GLY A 1067 -9.00 3.24 27.51
C GLY A 1067 -8.18 3.24 26.23
N SER A 1068 -7.48 2.15 25.98
CA SER A 1068 -6.63 1.96 24.80
C SER A 1068 -7.28 1.03 23.77
N THR A 1069 -6.88 1.20 22.52
CA THR A 1069 -7.08 0.26 21.42
C THR A 1069 -5.93 0.45 20.43
N ASN A 1070 -5.84 -0.38 19.40
CA ASN A 1070 -4.77 -0.31 18.42
C ASN A 1070 -5.27 -0.78 17.03
N PRO A 1071 -4.48 -0.56 15.96
CA PRO A 1071 -4.90 -0.85 14.59
C PRO A 1071 -5.19 -2.34 14.35
N MET A 1072 -4.53 -3.25 15.07
CA MET A 1072 -4.76 -4.70 14.95
C MET A 1072 -6.13 -5.13 15.53
N GLN A 1073 -6.75 -4.29 16.35
CA GLN A 1073 -8.07 -4.56 16.94
C GLN A 1073 -9.19 -3.82 16.20
N SER A 1074 -8.88 -3.24 15.04
CA SER A 1074 -9.82 -2.42 14.29
C SER A 1074 -11.02 -3.21 13.79
N GLN A 1075 -12.21 -2.62 13.99
CA GLN A 1075 -13.50 -3.16 13.58
C GLN A 1075 -13.90 -4.47 14.30
N LEU A 1076 -13.11 -4.92 15.28
CA LEU A 1076 -13.45 -6.01 16.19
C LEU A 1076 -14.20 -5.48 17.43
N VAL A 1077 -14.99 -6.35 18.06
CA VAL A 1077 -15.51 -6.03 19.40
C VAL A 1077 -14.33 -6.03 20.36
N ASN A 1078 -13.94 -4.84 20.83
CA ASN A 1078 -12.85 -4.68 21.79
C ASN A 1078 -13.32 -5.07 23.19
N ALA A 1079 -14.53 -4.62 23.55
CA ALA A 1079 -15.18 -4.92 24.83
C ALA A 1079 -16.70 -4.76 24.71
N LYS A 1080 -17.43 -5.19 25.74
CA LYS A 1080 -18.89 -5.07 25.85
C LYS A 1080 -19.25 -4.49 27.21
N VAL A 1081 -20.22 -3.57 27.24
CA VAL A 1081 -20.95 -3.22 28.46
C VAL A 1081 -22.33 -3.87 28.37
N LYS A 1082 -22.59 -4.82 29.26
CA LYS A 1082 -23.85 -5.56 29.33
C LYS A 1082 -24.69 -5.04 30.49
N VAL A 1083 -25.97 -4.77 30.27
CA VAL A 1083 -26.93 -4.49 31.36
C VAL A 1083 -27.82 -5.70 31.52
N VAL A 1084 -27.71 -6.35 32.67
CA VAL A 1084 -28.50 -7.53 33.04
C VAL A 1084 -29.72 -7.07 33.83
N TYR A 1085 -30.89 -7.58 33.46
CA TYR A 1085 -32.15 -7.35 34.17
C TYR A 1085 -32.47 -8.52 35.11
N THR A 1086 -33.30 -8.28 36.11
CA THR A 1086 -33.68 -9.31 37.10
C THR A 1086 -34.44 -10.51 36.50
N ASP A 1087 -34.98 -10.36 35.28
CA ASP A 1087 -35.63 -11.43 34.52
C ASP A 1087 -34.62 -12.27 33.69
N GLY A 1088 -33.33 -11.95 33.75
CA GLY A 1088 -32.24 -12.62 33.03
C GLY A 1088 -32.01 -12.12 31.60
N THR A 1089 -32.82 -11.18 31.10
CA THR A 1089 -32.56 -10.55 29.80
C THR A 1089 -31.39 -9.57 29.86
N VAL A 1090 -30.80 -9.24 28.70
CA VAL A 1090 -29.58 -8.42 28.63
C VAL A 1090 -29.64 -7.43 27.46
N ASP A 1091 -29.26 -6.18 27.72
CA ASP A 1091 -28.90 -5.22 26.67
C ASP A 1091 -27.37 -5.06 26.59
N VAL A 1092 -26.84 -4.84 25.39
CA VAL A 1092 -25.38 -4.81 25.14
C VAL A 1092 -24.99 -3.57 24.34
N LEU A 1093 -23.98 -2.86 24.84
CA LEU A 1093 -23.18 -1.89 24.11
C LEU A 1093 -21.86 -2.56 23.71
N GLU A 1094 -21.64 -2.80 22.42
CA GLU A 1094 -20.34 -3.25 21.91
C GLU A 1094 -19.44 -2.04 21.69
N LEU A 1095 -18.18 -2.15 22.10
CA LEU A 1095 -17.15 -1.12 21.91
C LEU A 1095 -16.27 -1.53 20.72
N LYS A 1096 -16.30 -0.75 19.64
CA LYS A 1096 -15.62 -1.03 18.37
C LYS A 1096 -14.95 0.23 17.81
N ASN A 1097 -13.66 0.17 17.53
CA ASN A 1097 -12.96 1.20 16.77
C ASN A 1097 -13.14 0.99 15.24
N PRO A 1098 -13.13 2.05 14.41
CA PRO A 1098 -13.10 3.46 14.78
C PRO A 1098 -14.46 4.09 15.11
N THR A 1099 -15.53 3.29 15.23
CA THR A 1099 -16.89 3.81 15.43
C THR A 1099 -17.09 4.46 16.79
N ASN A 1100 -17.44 3.70 17.83
CA ASN A 1100 -17.78 4.22 19.15
C ASN A 1100 -16.69 4.01 20.22
N TRP A 1101 -15.57 3.35 19.90
CA TRP A 1101 -14.46 3.18 20.83
C TRP A 1101 -13.20 3.86 20.32
N TRP A 1102 -12.77 4.92 21.01
CA TRP A 1102 -11.65 5.77 20.61
C TRP A 1102 -10.53 5.65 21.64
N PRO A 1103 -9.26 5.54 21.22
CA PRO A 1103 -8.13 5.42 22.14
C PRO A 1103 -7.92 6.73 22.90
N ILE A 1104 -7.52 6.61 24.16
CA ILE A 1104 -7.39 7.73 25.09
C ILE A 1104 -6.37 8.78 24.62
N GLU A 1105 -5.30 8.39 23.94
CA GLU A 1105 -4.19 9.28 23.59
C GLU A 1105 -4.38 10.08 22.30
N GLN A 1106 -5.34 9.73 21.44
CA GLN A 1106 -5.47 10.34 20.10
C GLN A 1106 -6.89 10.29 19.54
N ASP A 1107 -7.17 11.13 18.56
CA ASP A 1107 -8.38 11.07 17.74
C ASP A 1107 -8.13 10.32 16.42
N PHE A 1108 -9.14 9.62 15.92
CA PHE A 1108 -9.09 9.00 14.58
C PHE A 1108 -9.01 10.02 13.46
N LEU A 1109 -8.43 9.60 12.33
CA LEU A 1109 -8.43 10.36 11.09
C LEU A 1109 -9.74 10.10 10.34
N ASP A 1110 -10.37 11.16 9.87
CA ASP A 1110 -11.44 11.06 8.89
C ASP A 1110 -11.04 11.93 7.70
N ASP A 1111 -10.80 11.25 6.59
CA ASP A 1111 -10.43 11.87 5.33
C ASP A 1111 -11.53 11.71 4.27
N ASN A 1112 -12.67 11.07 4.58
CA ASN A 1112 -13.74 10.75 3.63
C ASN A 1112 -13.31 9.92 2.40
N PHE A 1113 -12.12 9.30 2.45
CA PHE A 1113 -11.63 8.41 1.40
C PHE A 1113 -11.14 7.11 2.04
N ALA A 1114 -9.86 7.02 2.40
CA ALA A 1114 -9.32 5.81 3.03
C ALA A 1114 -9.97 5.54 4.39
N PHE A 1115 -10.34 6.61 5.09
CA PHE A 1115 -10.95 6.58 6.42
C PHE A 1115 -12.20 7.46 6.41
N GLU A 1116 -13.35 6.82 6.57
CA GLU A 1116 -14.64 7.50 6.70
C GLU A 1116 -15.28 7.03 8.01
N ILE A 1117 -15.76 7.99 8.80
CA ILE A 1117 -16.55 7.74 10.02
C ILE A 1117 -17.84 8.51 9.86
N ALA A 1118 -18.99 7.82 9.96
CA ALA A 1118 -20.28 8.49 9.83
C ALA A 1118 -20.43 9.61 10.88
N ASP A 1119 -20.86 10.79 10.46
CA ASP A 1119 -20.92 12.00 11.31
C ASP A 1119 -21.71 11.82 12.61
N ASP A 1120 -22.76 10.99 12.58
CA ASP A 1120 -23.61 10.67 13.73
C ASP A 1120 -22.96 9.66 14.68
N GLN A 1121 -21.98 8.88 14.22
CA GLN A 1121 -21.24 7.91 15.03
C GLN A 1121 -20.03 8.52 15.76
N ILE A 1122 -19.58 9.71 15.35
CA ILE A 1122 -18.47 10.41 16.01
C ILE A 1122 -18.91 10.82 17.43
N PRO A 1123 -18.27 10.27 18.49
CA PRO A 1123 -18.70 10.53 19.87
C PRO A 1123 -18.24 11.90 20.38
N TYR A 1124 -18.92 12.38 21.42
CA TYR A 1124 -18.39 13.47 22.24
C TYR A 1124 -17.26 12.93 23.14
N ARG A 1125 -16.23 13.75 23.31
CA ARG A 1125 -15.04 13.42 24.10
C ARG A 1125 -14.73 14.55 25.07
N ILE A 1126 -14.08 14.20 26.17
CA ILE A 1126 -13.69 15.12 27.24
C ILE A 1126 -12.17 15.10 27.32
N GLN A 1127 -11.52 16.24 27.07
CA GLN A 1127 -10.09 16.40 27.31
C GLN A 1127 -9.81 16.25 28.80
N LEU A 1128 -9.04 15.24 29.19
CA LEU A 1128 -8.80 14.91 30.60
C LEU A 1128 -8.05 16.03 31.32
N LYS A 1129 -7.13 16.69 30.63
CA LYS A 1129 -6.27 17.73 31.19
C LYS A 1129 -6.99 19.06 31.42
N THR A 1130 -8.01 19.38 30.64
CA THR A 1130 -8.73 20.66 30.72
C THR A 1130 -10.16 20.52 31.24
N GLY A 1131 -10.73 19.31 31.19
CA GLY A 1131 -12.15 19.07 31.45
C GLY A 1131 -13.07 19.53 30.31
N GLU A 1132 -12.55 19.95 29.17
CA GLU A 1132 -13.35 20.49 28.06
C GLU A 1132 -14.01 19.40 27.21
N LEU A 1133 -15.29 19.60 26.91
CA LEU A 1133 -16.08 18.76 26.01
C LEU A 1133 -15.88 19.20 24.55
N TYR A 1134 -15.69 18.24 23.65
CA TYR A 1134 -15.61 18.47 22.21
C TYR A 1134 -16.14 17.27 21.43
N LYS A 1135 -16.40 17.44 20.12
CA LYS A 1135 -16.75 16.30 19.24
C LYS A 1135 -15.46 15.68 18.69
N GLY A 1136 -15.34 14.35 18.72
CA GLY A 1136 -14.12 13.66 18.27
C GLY A 1136 -13.65 14.13 16.89
N GLY A 1137 -12.35 14.37 16.73
CA GLY A 1137 -11.80 14.80 15.45
C GLY A 1137 -11.88 16.32 15.17
N THR A 1138 -12.55 17.12 16.00
CA THR A 1138 -12.78 18.56 15.77
C THR A 1138 -11.86 19.49 16.57
N LEU A 1139 -10.79 18.99 17.20
CA LEU A 1139 -9.85 19.87 17.90
C LEU A 1139 -9.16 20.80 16.91
N ALA A 1140 -9.01 22.07 17.29
CA ALA A 1140 -8.34 23.08 16.47
C ALA A 1140 -6.86 22.74 16.23
N LYS A 1141 -6.23 22.04 17.18
CA LYS A 1141 -4.82 21.64 17.10
C LYS A 1141 -4.60 20.31 17.82
N TYR A 1142 -3.85 19.42 17.18
CA TYR A 1142 -3.34 18.19 17.79
C TYR A 1142 -1.86 18.33 18.16
N SER A 1143 -1.41 17.47 19.07
CA SER A 1143 0.00 17.27 19.41
C SER A 1143 0.55 16.02 18.71
N ASP A 1144 1.87 15.84 18.77
CA ASP A 1144 2.55 14.71 18.14
C ASP A 1144 3.06 13.72 19.20
N ILE A 1145 2.78 12.43 19.01
CA ILE A 1145 3.54 11.33 19.58
C ILE A 1145 4.58 10.92 18.54
N LYS A 1146 5.83 11.29 18.79
CA LYS A 1146 6.94 11.18 17.83
C LYS A 1146 7.01 9.80 17.17
N GLY A 1147 6.84 9.77 15.85
CA GLY A 1147 6.95 8.56 15.03
C GLY A 1147 5.71 7.65 15.06
N TYR A 1148 4.70 7.97 15.87
CA TYR A 1148 3.52 7.15 16.09
C TYR A 1148 2.23 7.85 15.60
N SER A 1149 1.96 9.07 16.07
CA SER A 1149 0.74 9.81 15.73
C SER A 1149 0.98 11.32 15.74
N ASN A 1150 0.28 12.06 14.87
CA ASN A 1150 0.16 13.52 14.89
C ASN A 1150 -1.27 14.00 15.23
N ARG A 1151 -2.10 13.07 15.72
CA ARG A 1151 -3.47 13.32 16.17
C ARG A 1151 -3.59 13.14 17.69
N ALA A 1152 -2.48 13.33 18.39
CA ALA A 1152 -2.42 13.11 19.83
C ALA A 1152 -3.13 14.23 20.58
N ILE A 1153 -3.86 13.84 21.62
CA ILE A 1153 -4.62 14.74 22.49
C ILE A 1153 -3.76 15.00 23.73
N GLU A 1154 -3.50 16.27 24.04
CA GLU A 1154 -2.66 16.62 25.19
C GLU A 1154 -3.34 16.18 26.50
N GLY A 1155 -2.71 15.26 27.24
CA GLY A 1155 -3.27 14.67 28.46
C GLY A 1155 -4.35 13.60 28.24
N GLY A 1156 -4.69 13.31 26.98
CA GLY A 1156 -5.68 12.30 26.59
C GLY A 1156 -7.14 12.75 26.74
N ALA A 1157 -8.08 11.90 26.30
CA ALA A 1157 -9.50 12.16 26.36
C ALA A 1157 -10.35 10.92 26.70
N ALA A 1158 -11.36 11.12 27.55
CA ALA A 1158 -12.46 10.18 27.76
C ALA A 1158 -13.55 10.34 26.68
N THR A 1159 -14.29 9.27 26.42
CA THR A 1159 -15.38 9.20 25.46
C THR A 1159 -16.72 9.09 26.20
N LEU A 1160 -17.69 9.91 25.78
CA LEU A 1160 -19.06 9.87 26.28
C LEU A 1160 -19.88 8.92 25.41
N LEU A 1161 -20.44 7.88 26.02
CA LEU A 1161 -21.24 6.84 25.36
C LEU A 1161 -22.58 6.64 26.07
N ASP A 1162 -23.51 5.97 25.40
CA ASP A 1162 -24.80 5.62 25.98
C ASP A 1162 -25.33 4.26 25.51
N LEU A 1163 -26.24 3.69 26.29
CA LEU A 1163 -26.96 2.47 25.99
C LEU A 1163 -28.45 2.67 26.31
N PRO A 1164 -29.36 2.69 25.32
CA PRO A 1164 -30.80 2.64 25.55
C PRO A 1164 -31.19 1.36 26.30
N LEU A 1165 -32.06 1.49 27.31
CA LEU A 1165 -32.50 0.40 28.18
C LEU A 1165 -34.01 0.15 28.07
N GLN A 1166 -34.45 -0.98 28.60
CA GLN A 1166 -35.85 -1.40 28.66
C GLN A 1166 -36.49 -0.82 29.91
N SER A 1167 -37.23 0.28 29.74
CA SER A 1167 -37.80 1.10 30.82
C SER A 1167 -38.78 0.35 31.72
N ASP A 1168 -39.41 -0.71 31.20
CA ASP A 1168 -40.35 -1.57 31.91
C ASP A 1168 -39.67 -2.66 32.75
N LYS A 1169 -38.35 -2.80 32.66
CA LYS A 1169 -37.59 -3.86 33.33
C LYS A 1169 -36.75 -3.35 34.48
N THR A 1170 -36.66 -4.18 35.52
CA THR A 1170 -35.83 -3.90 36.70
C THR A 1170 -34.38 -4.30 36.44
N LEU A 1171 -33.46 -3.35 36.66
CA LEU A 1171 -32.03 -3.54 36.51
C LEU A 1171 -31.48 -4.45 37.62
N GLN A 1172 -30.49 -5.27 37.27
CA GLN A 1172 -29.72 -6.09 38.21
C GLN A 1172 -28.26 -5.64 38.26
N SER A 1173 -27.60 -5.50 37.11
CA SER A 1173 -26.19 -5.10 37.05
C SER A 1173 -25.78 -4.54 35.69
N ALA A 1174 -24.71 -3.75 35.69
CA ALA A 1174 -23.89 -3.48 34.51
C ALA A 1174 -22.61 -4.33 34.60
N VAL A 1175 -22.20 -4.95 33.49
CA VAL A 1175 -21.03 -5.81 33.41
C VAL A 1175 -20.13 -5.32 32.29
N LEU A 1176 -18.91 -4.90 32.63
CA LEU A 1176 -17.87 -4.58 31.66
C LEU A 1176 -17.08 -5.84 31.36
N VAL A 1177 -17.01 -6.25 30.09
CA VAL A 1177 -16.29 -7.45 29.63
C VAL A 1177 -15.31 -7.06 28.52
N SER A 1178 -14.02 -7.34 28.71
CA SER A 1178 -13.03 -7.19 27.64
C SER A 1178 -13.02 -8.42 26.74
N GLU A 1179 -13.05 -8.22 25.42
CA GLU A 1179 -13.15 -9.30 24.42
C GLU A 1179 -11.86 -9.47 23.63
N ALA A 1180 -11.33 -8.36 23.10
CA ALA A 1180 -10.08 -8.35 22.34
C ALA A 1180 -8.86 -8.48 23.26
N ASN A 1181 -7.78 -9.05 22.70
CA ASN A 1181 -6.46 -8.95 23.29
C ASN A 1181 -5.91 -7.53 23.13
N ASP A 1182 -4.84 -7.18 23.86
CA ASP A 1182 -4.09 -5.94 23.65
C ASP A 1182 -4.86 -4.62 23.87
N VAL A 1183 -6.01 -4.66 24.55
CA VAL A 1183 -6.82 -3.48 24.91
C VAL A 1183 -7.01 -3.36 26.42
N VAL A 1184 -7.13 -2.12 26.90
CA VAL A 1184 -7.50 -1.80 28.28
C VAL A 1184 -8.70 -0.87 28.23
N VAL A 1185 -9.83 -1.28 28.79
CA VAL A 1185 -11.11 -0.56 28.68
C VAL A 1185 -11.58 -0.15 30.06
N GLY A 1186 -11.94 1.12 30.25
CA GLY A 1186 -12.27 1.66 31.56
C GLY A 1186 -13.61 2.40 31.61
N ILE A 1187 -14.39 2.17 32.68
CA ILE A 1187 -15.54 3.01 33.05
C ILE A 1187 -15.08 3.99 34.12
N MET A 1188 -15.13 5.30 33.82
CA MET A 1188 -14.83 6.36 34.79
C MET A 1188 -16.10 6.79 35.56
N GLY A 1189 -17.24 6.83 34.88
CA GLY A 1189 -18.52 7.22 35.47
C GLY A 1189 -19.72 6.57 34.78
N LEU A 1190 -20.80 6.36 35.53
CA LEU A 1190 -22.04 5.76 35.05
C LEU A 1190 -23.24 6.54 35.60
N THR A 1191 -24.20 6.86 34.73
CA THR A 1191 -25.41 7.61 35.10
C THR A 1191 -26.65 6.99 34.50
N LEU A 1192 -27.68 6.81 35.32
CA LEU A 1192 -28.97 6.27 34.89
C LEU A 1192 -29.94 7.40 34.62
N GLN A 1193 -30.59 7.37 33.46
CA GLN A 1193 -31.78 8.17 33.20
C GLN A 1193 -32.98 7.46 33.80
N ARG A 1194 -33.46 7.93 34.95
CA ARG A 1194 -34.59 7.32 35.65
C ARG A 1194 -35.89 7.52 34.89
N HIS A 1195 -36.70 6.46 34.89
CA HIS A 1195 -38.03 6.51 34.33
C HIS A 1195 -38.89 7.49 35.15
N MET A 1196 -39.34 8.58 34.52
CA MET A 1196 -40.27 9.50 35.18
C MET A 1196 -41.66 8.86 35.20
N THR A 1197 -42.03 8.30 36.35
CA THR A 1197 -43.43 7.97 36.62
C THR A 1197 -44.21 9.28 36.73
N THR A 1198 -44.98 9.62 35.70
CA THR A 1198 -46.11 10.54 35.88
C THR A 1198 -47.04 9.88 36.89
N LYS A 1199 -47.03 10.38 38.13
CA LYS A 1199 -48.10 10.13 39.08
C LYS A 1199 -49.35 10.90 38.67
#